data_AF-A0A8H3UWX7-F1
#
_entry.id   AF-A0A8H3UWX7-F1
#
_cell.length_a   1.000
_cell.length_b   1.000
_cell.length_c   1.000
_cell.angle_alpha   90.00
_cell.angle_beta   90.00
_cell.angle_gamma   90.00
#
_symmetry.space_group_name_H-M   'P 1'
#
loop_
_entity.id
_entity.type
_entity.pdbx_description
1 polymer ?
#
loop_
_entity_poly.entity_id
_entity_poly.type
_entity_poly.pdbx_seq_one_letter_code
_entity_poly.pdbx_strand_id
1 'polypeptide(L)'
;MPQPTNFTQCAAEYLGNTSLIAKWNYTGPVRLVQPDPSTQITYAGCKALCGTGNDWYPWSISSGFITTWVLPLLGNLLQAPFESNAFWRTVKLVARYLGSPMAGLTYILWNIEVSGKCALFVDMAIPYDGPVPDENSDFASVRDSFYLLMNINQYGMKPGISLTKEAEGLLRIMLFGKDLRLLGSKKSLNAARRKLVRELRSNRRRGVVPVFISTLWFLFSLAISIQSAFGYLGDNAQAHDLAVGLFMSWFPILILCSIVDRNPAAADDIQRKINKLVDQVCNSLQDDAIRDEFISGFRDLPESQRMTYWVHKIASRAEHIKGDFFQNFAGQGRVRFHYGAAYAILIDIEKAYVAEHGRNWLSQEREARASLVLGQVDQGLVWFDGRLLWQIVSAVVCVAGTSIGAFVLSFFTPTVGLSCRSGSYLIFNVIALALLMIELAVWMCTSPNRQQSERQVDILSASQTGRQAQDPTAVSTKKSLFTRFLWLIERLVIKTLMMIMNLLFPKDHRKRSRKAEAVITRHFQAIQQLTLRNYIERYFLTPAEVINTVWLVYMIMSQALGAFNNCVCKTRMWGSGAGYLDFTQWDYSNSSLVGRYWIIGTTISCSLMGIGMIYILIEWCLQSHLSTEDYADAMRGLQNARRFRRYTYWSRYPASILVLGINHVMNALRMRGGSQHRALLWTKDSQYQPKVGETLLRISTRMHRLPLQEESGMDGEATNLGFVDEVKNEGV
;
A
#
# COMPACT_ATOMS: atom_id res chain seq x y z
N MET A 1 -32.58 -33.84 -13.36
CA MET A 1 -31.38 -33.05 -13.70
C MET A 1 -31.84 -31.84 -14.49
N PRO A 2 -31.25 -30.63 -14.30
CA PRO A 2 -31.60 -29.48 -15.13
C PRO A 2 -31.30 -29.81 -16.59
N GLN A 3 -32.24 -29.51 -17.49
CA GLN A 3 -32.00 -29.69 -18.93
C GLN A 3 -30.87 -28.76 -19.38
N PRO A 4 -29.89 -29.25 -20.15
CA PRO A 4 -28.82 -28.42 -20.70
C PRO A 4 -29.42 -27.35 -21.60
N THR A 5 -28.86 -26.14 -21.55
CA THR A 5 -29.34 -25.03 -22.34
C THR A 5 -28.68 -25.06 -23.72
N ASN A 6 -29.48 -24.88 -24.77
CA ASN A 6 -29.01 -24.74 -26.14
C ASN A 6 -29.66 -23.49 -26.76
N PHE A 7 -28.89 -22.39 -26.80
CA PHE A 7 -29.41 -21.12 -27.28
C PHE A 7 -29.70 -21.12 -28.79
N THR A 8 -28.93 -21.88 -29.58
CA THR A 8 -29.12 -21.98 -31.04
C THR A 8 -30.43 -22.66 -31.39
N GLN A 9 -30.73 -23.79 -30.75
CA GLN A 9 -31.99 -24.50 -30.95
C GLN A 9 -33.18 -23.67 -30.43
N CYS A 10 -33.03 -23.08 -29.25
CA CYS A 10 -34.05 -22.24 -28.64
C CYS A 10 -34.38 -21.00 -29.50
N ALA A 11 -33.35 -20.36 -30.08
CA ALA A 11 -33.52 -19.24 -30.99
C ALA A 11 -34.34 -19.63 -32.22
N ALA A 12 -34.01 -20.76 -32.84
CA ALA A 12 -34.74 -21.25 -34.01
C ALA A 12 -36.22 -21.54 -33.70
N GLU A 13 -36.50 -22.12 -32.53
CA GLU A 13 -37.86 -22.42 -32.09
C GLU A 13 -38.68 -21.15 -31.79
N TYR A 14 -38.08 -20.18 -31.10
CA TYR A 14 -38.76 -18.94 -30.75
C TYR A 14 -39.04 -18.07 -31.98
N LEU A 15 -38.03 -17.86 -32.83
CA LEU A 15 -38.14 -17.03 -34.05
C LEU A 15 -39.09 -17.65 -35.09
N GLY A 16 -39.22 -18.97 -35.11
CA GLY A 16 -40.09 -19.69 -36.04
C GLY A 16 -41.56 -19.81 -35.62
N ASN A 17 -41.92 -19.43 -34.38
CA ASN A 17 -43.25 -19.71 -33.83
C ASN A 17 -43.93 -18.46 -33.24
N THR A 18 -44.91 -17.92 -33.98
CA THR A 18 -45.67 -16.73 -33.59
C THR A 18 -46.44 -16.88 -32.27
N SER A 19 -46.85 -18.11 -31.91
CA SER A 19 -47.55 -18.36 -30.65
C SER A 19 -46.62 -18.23 -29.43
N LEU A 20 -45.35 -18.63 -29.57
CA LEU A 20 -44.33 -18.47 -28.53
C LEU A 20 -43.92 -17.02 -28.37
N ILE A 21 -43.81 -16.28 -29.49
CA ILE A 21 -43.56 -14.84 -29.50
C ILE A 21 -44.67 -14.12 -28.73
N ALA A 22 -45.94 -14.36 -29.05
CA ALA A 22 -47.08 -13.73 -28.38
C ALA A 22 -47.11 -14.00 -26.86
N LYS A 23 -46.62 -15.18 -26.43
CA LYS A 23 -46.62 -15.60 -25.02
C LYS A 23 -45.45 -15.03 -24.22
N TRP A 24 -44.27 -14.90 -24.83
CA TRP A 24 -43.03 -14.63 -24.09
C TRP A 24 -42.27 -13.38 -24.56
N ASN A 25 -42.84 -12.57 -25.45
CA ASN A 25 -42.21 -11.34 -25.93
C ASN A 25 -41.84 -10.37 -24.80
N TYR A 26 -40.74 -9.65 -25.00
CA TYR A 26 -40.31 -8.57 -24.12
C TYR A 26 -40.71 -7.22 -24.71
N THR A 27 -41.39 -6.39 -23.91
CA THR A 27 -41.84 -5.04 -24.29
C THR A 27 -41.21 -3.93 -23.43
N GLY A 28 -40.27 -4.29 -22.55
CA GLY A 28 -39.58 -3.36 -21.67
C GLY A 28 -38.48 -2.56 -22.38
N PRO A 29 -37.80 -1.66 -21.66
CA PRO A 29 -36.74 -0.85 -22.23
C PRO A 29 -35.47 -1.68 -22.52
N VAL A 30 -34.98 -1.62 -23.75
CA VAL A 30 -33.74 -2.27 -24.21
C VAL A 30 -32.58 -1.27 -24.35
N ARG A 31 -31.32 -1.75 -24.35
CA ARG A 31 -30.11 -0.92 -24.49
C ARG A 31 -29.24 -1.38 -25.65
N LEU A 32 -28.75 -0.42 -26.45
CA LEU A 32 -27.88 -0.63 -27.63
C LEU A 32 -28.43 -1.58 -28.72
N VAL A 33 -29.69 -2.00 -28.58
CA VAL A 33 -30.43 -2.85 -29.51
C VAL A 33 -31.78 -2.19 -29.75
N GLN A 34 -32.34 -2.36 -30.95
CA GLN A 34 -33.68 -1.83 -31.25
C GLN A 34 -34.74 -2.69 -30.55
N PRO A 35 -35.79 -2.11 -29.93
CA PRO A 35 -36.87 -2.89 -29.34
C PRO A 35 -37.59 -3.69 -30.43
N ASP A 36 -37.53 -5.02 -30.35
CA ASP A 36 -38.19 -5.92 -31.29
C ASP A 36 -38.77 -7.12 -30.51
N PRO A 37 -40.09 -7.12 -30.26
CA PRO A 37 -40.76 -8.21 -29.56
C PRO A 37 -40.65 -9.57 -30.26
N SER A 38 -40.29 -9.61 -31.55
CA SER A 38 -40.16 -10.86 -32.32
C SER A 38 -38.82 -11.57 -32.07
N THR A 39 -37.78 -10.84 -31.67
CA THR A 39 -36.45 -11.39 -31.40
C THR A 39 -36.12 -11.43 -29.90
N GLN A 40 -36.85 -10.66 -29.10
CA GLN A 40 -36.59 -10.44 -27.68
C GLN A 40 -37.53 -11.23 -26.79
N ILE A 41 -36.96 -12.19 -26.05
CA ILE A 41 -37.69 -13.07 -25.13
C ILE A 41 -37.50 -12.62 -23.67
N THR A 42 -38.56 -12.74 -22.88
CA THR A 42 -38.50 -12.58 -21.42
C THR A 42 -37.66 -13.66 -20.74
N TYR A 43 -37.14 -13.38 -19.54
CA TYR A 43 -36.43 -14.37 -18.71
C TYR A 43 -37.23 -15.64 -18.43
N ALA A 44 -38.54 -15.50 -18.15
CA ALA A 44 -39.43 -16.63 -17.92
C ALA A 44 -39.55 -17.50 -19.20
N GLY A 45 -39.67 -16.86 -20.36
CA GLY A 45 -39.66 -17.53 -21.65
C GLY A 45 -38.33 -18.23 -21.95
N CYS A 46 -37.19 -17.58 -21.69
CA CYS A 46 -35.87 -18.19 -21.87
C CYS A 46 -35.73 -19.46 -21.04
N LYS A 47 -36.14 -19.45 -19.77
CA LYS A 47 -36.10 -20.66 -18.92
C LYS A 47 -37.02 -21.76 -19.41
N ALA A 48 -38.20 -21.40 -19.93
CA ALA A 48 -39.19 -22.35 -20.39
C ALA A 48 -38.77 -23.02 -21.72
N LEU A 49 -38.17 -22.26 -22.64
CA LEU A 49 -37.79 -22.72 -23.97
C LEU A 49 -36.35 -23.23 -24.04
N CYS A 50 -35.40 -22.49 -23.48
CA CYS A 50 -33.98 -22.83 -23.54
C CYS A 50 -33.51 -23.67 -22.35
N GLY A 51 -34.37 -23.95 -21.36
CA GLY A 51 -34.04 -24.73 -20.18
C GLY A 51 -33.35 -23.95 -19.06
N THR A 52 -33.01 -24.66 -17.97
CA THR A 52 -32.47 -24.07 -16.73
C THR A 52 -31.00 -24.36 -16.48
N GLY A 53 -30.33 -25.06 -17.40
CA GLY A 53 -28.93 -25.44 -17.30
C GLY A 53 -27.95 -24.37 -17.79
N ASN A 54 -26.71 -24.78 -18.02
CA ASN A 54 -25.66 -23.98 -18.66
C ASN A 54 -25.38 -24.55 -20.06
N ASP A 55 -25.03 -23.65 -20.98
CA ASP A 55 -24.49 -23.96 -22.30
C ASP A 55 -22.95 -23.90 -22.24
N TRP A 56 -22.34 -25.02 -21.85
CA TRP A 56 -20.89 -25.11 -21.62
C TRP A 56 -20.10 -24.92 -22.91
N TYR A 57 -18.96 -24.22 -22.82
CA TYR A 57 -18.12 -24.05 -24.00
C TYR A 57 -17.52 -25.39 -24.46
N PRO A 58 -17.31 -25.56 -25.78
CA PRO A 58 -16.50 -26.65 -26.31
C PRO A 58 -15.10 -26.66 -25.68
N TRP A 59 -14.48 -27.85 -25.62
CA TRP A 59 -13.13 -27.99 -25.09
C TRP A 59 -12.10 -27.12 -25.81
N SER A 60 -12.25 -26.92 -27.12
CA SER A 60 -11.36 -26.04 -27.91
C SER A 60 -11.32 -24.62 -27.36
N ILE A 61 -12.49 -24.00 -27.13
CA ILE A 61 -12.60 -22.65 -26.56
C ILE A 61 -12.07 -22.62 -25.13
N SER A 62 -12.48 -23.59 -24.29
CA SER A 62 -12.05 -23.67 -22.89
C SER A 62 -10.53 -23.82 -22.75
N SER A 63 -9.94 -24.70 -23.56
CA SER A 63 -8.49 -24.95 -23.58
C SER A 63 -7.70 -23.74 -24.07
N GLY A 64 -8.21 -23.00 -25.07
CA GLY A 64 -7.64 -21.75 -25.54
C GLY A 64 -7.62 -20.69 -24.44
N PHE A 65 -8.73 -20.51 -23.72
CA PHE A 65 -8.79 -19.58 -22.59
C PHE A 65 -7.80 -19.97 -21.47
N ILE A 66 -7.71 -21.26 -21.13
CA ILE A 66 -6.80 -21.76 -20.09
C ILE A 66 -5.34 -21.48 -20.45
N THR A 67 -4.94 -21.73 -21.69
CA THR A 67 -3.56 -21.50 -22.14
C THR A 67 -3.24 -20.02 -22.27
N THR A 68 -4.20 -19.19 -22.68
CA THR A 68 -4.02 -17.74 -22.84
C THR A 68 -4.00 -16.99 -21.51
N TRP A 69 -4.80 -17.38 -20.52
CA TRP A 69 -4.93 -16.62 -19.28
C TRP A 69 -4.57 -17.38 -18.02
N VAL A 70 -5.10 -18.59 -17.84
CA VAL A 70 -4.90 -19.32 -16.58
C VAL A 70 -3.42 -19.68 -16.39
N LEU A 71 -2.77 -20.23 -17.43
CA LEU A 71 -1.34 -20.59 -17.33
C LEU A 71 -0.42 -19.39 -17.13
N PRO A 72 -0.55 -18.25 -17.85
CA PRO A 72 0.27 -17.06 -17.60
C PRO A 72 0.04 -16.45 -16.21
N LEU A 73 -1.20 -16.45 -15.73
CA LEU A 73 -1.51 -15.95 -14.38
C LEU A 73 -0.91 -16.85 -13.30
N LEU A 74 -1.00 -18.17 -13.46
CA LEU A 74 -0.31 -19.11 -12.57
C LEU A 74 1.20 -18.95 -12.66
N GLY A 75 1.76 -18.76 -13.85
CA GLY A 75 3.17 -18.46 -14.05
C GLY A 75 3.62 -17.24 -13.24
N ASN A 76 2.87 -16.13 -13.34
CA ASN A 76 3.15 -14.91 -12.57
C ASN A 76 2.99 -15.13 -11.07
N LEU A 77 1.96 -15.87 -10.65
CA LEU A 77 1.74 -16.20 -9.24
C LEU A 77 2.89 -17.04 -8.67
N LEU A 78 3.43 -18.00 -9.43
CA LEU A 78 4.55 -18.84 -9.01
C LEU A 78 5.85 -18.04 -8.87
N GLN A 79 5.98 -16.90 -9.55
CA GLN A 79 7.09 -15.97 -9.35
C GLN A 79 6.90 -15.06 -8.13
N ALA A 80 5.75 -15.11 -7.46
CA ALA A 80 5.55 -14.35 -6.24
C ALA A 80 6.55 -14.81 -5.17
N PRO A 81 6.99 -13.88 -4.30
CA PRO A 81 8.10 -14.11 -3.39
C PRO A 81 7.69 -14.92 -2.14
N PHE A 82 7.32 -16.20 -2.32
CA PHE A 82 6.82 -17.06 -1.25
C PHE A 82 7.90 -17.49 -0.23
N GLU A 83 7.46 -17.76 1.00
CA GLU A 83 8.33 -18.30 2.06
C GLU A 83 8.38 -19.83 1.97
N SER A 84 9.59 -20.40 1.94
CA SER A 84 9.78 -21.86 2.02
C SER A 84 9.36 -22.39 3.38
N ASN A 85 8.78 -23.60 3.43
CA ASN A 85 8.33 -24.28 4.65
C ASN A 85 7.23 -23.55 5.48
N ALA A 86 6.58 -22.52 4.92
CA ALA A 86 5.53 -21.77 5.60
C ALA A 86 4.21 -21.75 4.81
N PHE A 87 3.63 -22.94 4.56
CA PHE A 87 2.43 -23.13 3.72
C PHE A 87 1.29 -22.15 4.05
N TRP A 88 0.87 -22.06 5.31
CA TRP A 88 -0.24 -21.19 5.70
C TRP A 88 0.07 -19.69 5.60
N ARG A 89 1.34 -19.29 5.74
CA ARG A 89 1.74 -17.89 5.50
C ARG A 89 1.65 -17.56 4.03
N THR A 90 2.08 -18.48 3.17
CA THR A 90 1.95 -18.37 1.72
C THR A 90 0.50 -18.31 1.28
N VAL A 91 -0.37 -19.21 1.78
CA VAL A 91 -1.81 -19.17 1.47
C VAL A 91 -2.46 -17.86 1.88
N LYS A 92 -2.14 -17.34 3.07
CA LYS A 92 -2.64 -16.03 3.53
C LYS A 92 -2.16 -14.89 2.63
N LEU A 93 -0.90 -14.92 2.20
CA LEU A 93 -0.38 -13.92 1.27
C LEU A 93 -1.11 -13.96 -0.07
N VAL A 94 -1.33 -15.16 -0.63
CA VAL A 94 -2.09 -15.32 -1.88
C VAL A 94 -3.50 -14.78 -1.71
N ALA A 95 -4.19 -15.12 -0.63
CA ALA A 95 -5.52 -14.60 -0.34
C ALA A 95 -5.54 -13.06 -0.21
N ARG A 96 -4.48 -12.47 0.36
CA ARG A 96 -4.37 -11.00 0.46
C ARG A 96 -4.09 -10.35 -0.89
N TYR A 97 -3.17 -10.90 -1.68
CA TYR A 97 -2.83 -10.40 -3.01
C TYR A 97 -4.02 -10.46 -3.97
N LEU A 98 -4.76 -11.57 -3.95
CA LEU A 98 -5.88 -11.79 -4.86
C LEU A 98 -7.19 -11.21 -4.32
N GLY A 99 -7.42 -11.27 -3.02
CA GLY A 99 -8.68 -10.83 -2.39
C GLY A 99 -8.69 -9.36 -1.98
N SER A 100 -7.54 -8.74 -1.74
CA SER A 100 -7.40 -7.32 -1.41
C SER A 100 -6.21 -6.67 -2.13
N PRO A 101 -6.15 -6.74 -3.47
CA PRO A 101 -5.00 -6.24 -4.24
C PRO A 101 -4.71 -4.76 -3.98
N MET A 102 -5.73 -3.93 -3.77
CA MET A 102 -5.56 -2.50 -3.47
C MET A 102 -4.82 -2.27 -2.15
N ALA A 103 -5.19 -3.01 -1.10
CA ALA A 103 -4.52 -2.93 0.19
C ALA A 103 -3.09 -3.47 0.10
N GLY A 104 -2.91 -4.66 -0.49
CA GLY A 104 -1.58 -5.24 -0.70
C GLY A 104 -0.63 -4.30 -1.45
N LEU A 105 -1.09 -3.76 -2.58
CA LEU A 105 -0.31 -2.84 -3.41
C LEU A 105 0.02 -1.53 -2.69
N THR A 106 -0.87 -1.02 -1.83
CA THR A 106 -0.60 0.18 -1.00
C THR A 106 0.65 -0.02 -0.12
N TYR A 107 0.75 -1.15 0.59
CA TYR A 107 1.92 -1.42 1.44
C TYR A 107 3.20 -1.65 0.65
N ILE A 108 3.09 -2.31 -0.50
CA ILE A 108 4.24 -2.56 -1.37
C ILE A 108 4.77 -1.24 -1.94
N LEU A 109 3.87 -0.39 -2.45
CA LEU A 109 4.22 0.94 -2.97
C LEU A 109 4.82 1.84 -1.89
N TRP A 110 4.31 1.75 -0.65
CA TRP A 110 4.90 2.42 0.51
C TRP A 110 6.35 1.98 0.75
N ASN A 111 6.63 0.68 0.76
CA ASN A 111 7.99 0.17 0.94
C ASN A 111 8.93 0.60 -0.21
N ILE A 112 8.43 0.65 -1.44
CA ILE A 112 9.17 1.16 -2.60
C ILE A 112 9.48 2.65 -2.42
N GLU A 113 8.55 3.46 -1.91
CA GLU A 113 8.80 4.88 -1.61
C GLU A 113 9.90 5.04 -0.54
N VAL A 114 9.82 4.27 0.54
CA VAL A 114 10.84 4.26 1.61
C VAL A 114 12.22 3.93 1.03
N SER A 115 12.29 2.91 0.17
CA SER A 115 13.52 2.51 -0.55
C SER A 115 14.02 3.62 -1.48
N GLY A 116 13.11 4.30 -2.17
CA GLY A 116 13.38 5.44 -3.04
C GLY A 116 13.95 6.65 -2.29
N LYS A 117 13.48 6.88 -1.06
CA LYS A 117 14.03 7.91 -0.16
C LYS A 117 15.43 7.57 0.33
N CYS A 118 15.69 6.32 0.73
CA CYS A 118 17.04 5.85 1.04
C CYS A 118 18.01 6.12 -0.13
N ALA A 119 17.58 5.78 -1.35
CA ALA A 119 18.36 6.00 -2.57
C ALA A 119 18.59 7.48 -2.85
N LEU A 120 17.59 8.33 -2.60
CA LEU A 120 17.72 9.78 -2.73
C LEU A 120 18.71 10.37 -1.71
N PHE A 121 18.68 9.94 -0.45
CA PHE A 121 19.58 10.47 0.58
C PHE A 121 21.03 10.12 0.26
N VAL A 122 21.29 8.90 -0.22
CA VAL A 122 22.61 8.50 -0.70
C VAL A 122 23.02 9.32 -1.92
N ASP A 123 22.16 9.52 -2.93
CA ASP A 123 22.50 10.36 -4.09
C ASP A 123 22.88 11.79 -3.69
N MET A 124 22.15 12.36 -2.72
CA MET A 124 22.33 13.72 -2.23
C MET A 124 23.51 13.86 -1.25
N ALA A 125 24.14 12.77 -0.81
CA ALA A 125 25.24 12.82 0.15
C ALA A 125 26.49 13.53 -0.37
N ILE A 126 26.72 13.50 -1.69
CA ILE A 126 27.91 14.06 -2.35
C ILE A 126 27.51 15.07 -3.43
N PRO A 127 28.43 15.95 -3.89
CA PRO A 127 28.16 16.86 -5.00
C PRO A 127 27.77 16.11 -6.27
N TYR A 128 26.99 16.77 -7.13
CA TYR A 128 26.49 16.19 -8.37
C TYR A 128 27.63 15.94 -9.38
N ASP A 129 28.46 16.96 -9.61
CA ASP A 129 29.57 16.97 -10.58
C ASP A 129 30.94 16.55 -9.95
N GLY A 130 30.95 16.13 -8.67
CA GLY A 130 32.19 15.74 -7.99
C GLY A 130 32.68 14.34 -8.34
N PRO A 131 33.96 14.03 -8.04
CA PRO A 131 34.52 12.70 -8.25
C PRO A 131 33.79 11.68 -7.39
N VAL A 132 33.64 10.47 -7.93
CA VAL A 132 33.01 9.37 -7.20
C VAL A 132 33.99 8.86 -6.14
N PRO A 133 33.60 8.83 -4.85
CA PRO A 133 34.46 8.32 -3.78
C PRO A 133 34.79 6.83 -3.94
N ASP A 134 35.90 6.39 -3.36
CA ASP A 134 36.36 4.99 -3.39
C ASP A 134 35.53 4.06 -2.47
N GLU A 135 35.73 2.74 -2.54
CA GLU A 135 35.00 1.77 -1.69
C GLU A 135 35.30 1.95 -0.19
N ASN A 136 36.46 2.52 0.16
CA ASN A 136 36.83 2.76 1.55
C ASN A 136 36.34 4.11 2.09
N SER A 137 35.72 4.94 1.24
CA SER A 137 35.12 6.21 1.64
C SER A 137 33.97 6.08 2.63
N ASP A 138 33.67 7.21 3.26
CA ASP A 138 32.49 7.35 4.11
C ASP A 138 31.19 7.29 3.33
N PHE A 139 31.22 7.70 2.07
CA PHE A 139 30.08 7.54 1.16
C PHE A 139 29.70 6.06 0.99
N ALA A 140 30.67 5.17 0.80
CA ALA A 140 30.41 3.73 0.71
C ALA A 140 29.80 3.18 2.02
N SER A 141 30.28 3.67 3.17
CA SER A 141 29.74 3.32 4.49
C SER A 141 28.28 3.79 4.67
N VAL A 142 27.96 5.02 4.23
CA VAL A 142 26.60 5.56 4.25
C VAL A 142 25.68 4.80 3.30
N ARG A 143 26.16 4.44 2.10
CA ARG A 143 25.42 3.58 1.15
C ARG A 143 25.05 2.24 1.78
N ASP A 144 25.97 1.61 2.50
CA ASP A 144 25.72 0.35 3.20
C ASP A 144 24.69 0.51 4.32
N SER A 145 24.73 1.64 5.03
CA SER A 145 23.80 1.99 6.10
C SER A 145 22.36 2.12 5.58
N PHE A 146 22.16 2.85 4.50
CA PHE A 146 20.83 3.01 3.88
C PHE A 146 20.33 1.74 3.20
N TYR A 147 21.21 0.92 2.63
CA TYR A 147 20.82 -0.40 2.14
C TYR A 147 20.38 -1.32 3.30
N LEU A 148 21.10 -1.34 4.42
CA LEU A 148 20.71 -2.10 5.60
C LEU A 148 19.38 -1.59 6.18
N LEU A 149 19.16 -0.28 6.21
CA LEU A 149 17.91 0.34 6.64
C LEU A 149 16.71 -0.13 5.80
N MET A 150 16.89 -0.18 4.47
CA MET A 150 15.89 -0.71 3.54
C MET A 150 15.55 -2.19 3.81
N ASN A 151 16.54 -3.01 4.18
CA ASN A 151 16.33 -4.42 4.52
C ASN A 151 15.59 -4.57 5.87
N ILE A 152 16.00 -3.79 6.87
CA ILE A 152 15.39 -3.76 8.20
C ILE A 152 13.92 -3.35 8.14
N ASN A 153 13.55 -2.47 7.21
CA ASN A 153 12.17 -2.03 7.02
C ASN A 153 11.19 -3.19 6.78
N GLN A 154 11.67 -4.34 6.31
CA GLN A 154 10.85 -5.49 5.98
C GLN A 154 10.51 -6.39 7.16
N TYR A 155 11.00 -6.10 8.35
CA TYR A 155 10.79 -6.93 9.53
C TYR A 155 9.92 -6.22 10.56
N GLY A 156 8.99 -6.97 11.15
CA GLY A 156 8.29 -6.51 12.34
C GLY A 156 9.26 -6.39 13.52
N MET A 157 9.00 -5.45 14.43
CA MET A 157 9.78 -5.28 15.66
C MET A 157 9.02 -5.86 16.85
N LYS A 158 9.75 -6.26 17.90
CA LYS A 158 9.17 -6.76 19.15
C LYS A 158 8.13 -5.78 19.72
N PRO A 159 6.91 -6.25 20.07
CA PRO A 159 5.85 -5.38 20.59
C PRO A 159 6.25 -4.75 21.92
N GLY A 160 5.86 -3.50 22.15
CA GLY A 160 6.21 -2.72 23.36
C GLY A 160 7.57 -2.01 23.28
N ILE A 161 8.60 -2.63 22.71
CA ILE A 161 9.94 -2.03 22.51
C ILE A 161 9.97 -1.18 21.23
N SER A 162 9.23 -1.58 20.20
CA SER A 162 9.10 -0.84 18.93
C SER A 162 8.58 0.59 19.03
N LEU A 163 8.05 0.98 20.20
CA LEU A 163 7.53 2.32 20.46
C LEU A 163 8.48 3.17 21.32
N THR A 164 9.60 2.60 21.80
CA THR A 164 10.54 3.32 22.66
C THR A 164 11.57 4.07 21.84
N LYS A 165 11.91 5.28 22.29
CA LYS A 165 12.92 6.10 21.62
C LYS A 165 14.33 5.52 21.75
N GLU A 166 14.56 4.77 22.80
CA GLU A 166 15.82 4.09 23.07
C GLU A 166 16.09 2.98 22.04
N ALA A 167 15.05 2.27 21.59
CA ALA A 167 15.15 1.29 20.52
C ALA A 167 15.48 1.94 19.17
N GLU A 168 14.83 3.06 18.87
CA GLU A 168 15.13 3.86 17.68
C GLU A 168 16.58 4.41 17.72
N GLY A 169 17.01 4.96 18.85
CA GLY A 169 18.38 5.43 19.06
C GLY A 169 19.42 4.34 18.90
N LEU A 170 19.17 3.13 19.44
CA LEU A 170 20.03 1.97 19.24
C LEU A 170 20.16 1.62 17.74
N LEU A 171 19.05 1.60 17.01
CA LEU A 171 19.08 1.33 15.56
C LEU A 171 19.88 2.40 14.83
N ARG A 172 19.78 3.67 15.21
CA ARG A 172 20.60 4.73 14.62
C ARG A 172 22.09 4.58 14.93
N ILE A 173 22.45 4.18 16.14
CA ILE A 173 23.85 3.85 16.47
C ILE A 173 24.32 2.70 15.58
N MET A 174 23.55 1.62 15.46
CA MET A 174 23.87 0.48 14.59
C MET A 174 24.01 0.90 13.12
N LEU A 175 23.14 1.80 12.65
CA LEU A 175 23.05 2.22 11.25
C LEU A 175 24.03 3.31 10.87
N PHE A 176 24.38 4.26 11.74
CA PHE A 176 25.18 5.43 11.38
C PHE A 176 26.46 5.58 12.20
N GLY A 177 26.59 4.85 13.31
CA GLY A 177 27.82 4.74 14.09
C GLY A 177 28.98 4.19 13.25
N LYS A 178 30.16 4.78 13.42
CA LYS A 178 31.40 4.41 12.74
C LYS A 178 32.41 3.79 13.70
N ASP A 179 32.63 4.46 14.83
CA ASP A 179 33.77 4.20 15.71
C ASP A 179 33.48 3.24 16.87
N LEU A 180 32.25 2.72 16.97
CA LEU A 180 31.91 1.72 17.99
C LEU A 180 32.68 0.41 17.73
N ARG A 181 33.51 0.01 18.70
CA ARG A 181 34.17 -1.31 18.70
C ARG A 181 33.18 -2.38 19.16
N LEU A 182 33.25 -3.57 18.55
CA LEU A 182 32.36 -4.66 18.91
C LEU A 182 32.99 -5.55 19.98
N LEU A 183 32.28 -5.77 21.09
CA LEU A 183 32.74 -6.62 22.19
C LEU A 183 33.09 -8.04 21.69
N GLY A 184 34.27 -8.53 22.06
CA GLY A 184 34.77 -9.85 21.65
C GLY A 184 35.22 -9.95 20.18
N SER A 185 35.28 -8.84 19.44
CA SER A 185 35.81 -8.80 18.07
C SER A 185 36.82 -7.67 17.89
N LYS A 186 37.88 -7.92 17.11
CA LYS A 186 38.81 -6.85 16.68
C LYS A 186 38.20 -5.92 15.61
N LYS A 187 36.94 -6.12 15.23
CA LYS A 187 36.27 -5.40 14.13
C LYS A 187 35.47 -4.22 14.64
N SER A 188 35.51 -3.11 13.92
CA SER A 188 34.59 -1.99 14.12
C SER A 188 33.17 -2.33 13.65
N LEU A 189 32.18 -1.62 14.17
CA LEU A 189 30.79 -1.69 13.72
C LEU A 189 30.68 -1.48 12.19
N ASN A 190 31.45 -0.54 11.63
CA ASN A 190 31.48 -0.30 10.19
C ASN A 190 31.91 -1.53 9.39
N ALA A 191 32.94 -2.25 9.85
CA ALA A 191 33.41 -3.47 9.18
C ALA A 191 32.38 -4.61 9.28
N ALA A 192 31.69 -4.75 10.42
CA ALA A 192 30.62 -5.73 10.58
C ALA A 192 29.41 -5.42 9.68
N ARG A 193 28.98 -4.15 9.62
CA ARG A 193 27.92 -3.66 8.72
C ARG A 193 28.27 -3.91 7.25
N ARG A 194 29.49 -3.55 6.82
CA ARG A 194 29.96 -3.78 5.45
C ARG A 194 29.93 -5.26 5.08
N LYS A 195 30.40 -6.14 5.98
CA LYS A 195 30.34 -7.59 5.77
C LYS A 195 28.90 -8.07 5.60
N LEU A 196 28.01 -7.69 6.52
CA LEU A 196 26.59 -8.07 6.46
C LEU A 196 25.96 -7.62 5.14
N VAL A 197 26.16 -6.36 4.76
CA VAL A 197 25.57 -5.78 3.55
C VAL A 197 26.06 -6.45 2.27
N ARG A 198 27.34 -6.83 2.17
CA ARG A 198 27.84 -7.60 1.03
C ARG A 198 27.12 -8.94 0.89
N GLU A 199 26.97 -9.69 1.98
CA GLU A 199 26.22 -10.95 2.00
C GLU A 199 24.74 -10.77 1.60
N LEU A 200 24.13 -9.63 1.98
CA LEU A 200 22.76 -9.32 1.58
C LEU A 200 22.65 -9.01 0.08
N ARG A 201 23.59 -8.23 -0.49
CA ARG A 201 23.57 -7.89 -1.94
C ARG A 201 23.76 -9.12 -2.83
N SER A 202 24.67 -10.02 -2.48
CA SER A 202 24.94 -11.23 -3.27
C SER A 202 23.71 -12.14 -3.39
N ASN A 203 22.84 -12.15 -2.38
CA ASN A 203 21.64 -12.98 -2.33
C ASN A 203 20.44 -12.44 -3.15
N ARG A 204 20.51 -11.23 -3.72
CA ARG A 204 19.38 -10.60 -4.45
C ARG A 204 19.30 -11.00 -5.94
N ARG A 205 20.42 -11.31 -6.59
CA ARG A 205 20.54 -11.43 -8.06
C ARG A 205 19.69 -12.55 -8.72
N ARG A 206 19.23 -13.53 -7.95
CA ARG A 206 18.65 -14.79 -8.48
C ARG A 206 17.13 -14.77 -8.75
N GLY A 207 16.40 -13.73 -8.35
CA GLY A 207 14.92 -13.73 -8.40
C GLY A 207 14.27 -12.86 -9.49
N VAL A 208 15.01 -11.93 -10.11
CA VAL A 208 14.41 -10.88 -10.95
C VAL A 208 14.13 -11.34 -12.38
N VAL A 209 15.04 -12.10 -13.00
CA VAL A 209 14.93 -12.51 -14.41
C VAL A 209 13.66 -13.34 -14.70
N PRO A 210 13.29 -14.36 -13.91
CA PRO A 210 12.09 -15.15 -14.17
C PRO A 210 10.79 -14.32 -14.15
N VAL A 211 10.75 -13.27 -13.32
CA VAL A 211 9.59 -12.37 -13.20
C VAL A 211 9.39 -11.57 -14.48
N PHE A 212 10.48 -11.06 -15.06
CA PHE A 212 10.42 -10.35 -16.34
C PHE A 212 9.94 -11.26 -17.48
N ILE A 213 10.42 -12.51 -17.53
CA ILE A 213 9.97 -13.49 -18.53
C ILE A 213 8.47 -13.76 -18.39
N SER A 214 8.00 -14.00 -17.16
CA SER A 214 6.57 -14.25 -16.88
C SER A 214 5.69 -13.04 -17.19
N THR A 215 6.20 -11.82 -16.94
CA THR A 215 5.49 -10.58 -17.29
C THR A 215 5.41 -10.39 -18.80
N LEU A 216 6.53 -10.61 -19.52
CA LEU A 216 6.56 -10.54 -20.97
C LEU A 216 5.60 -11.54 -21.61
N TRP A 217 5.51 -12.75 -21.05
CA TRP A 217 4.55 -13.75 -21.50
C TRP A 217 3.10 -13.28 -21.33
N PHE A 218 2.75 -12.67 -20.20
CA PHE A 218 1.42 -12.06 -20.02
C PHE A 218 1.14 -10.95 -21.05
N LEU A 219 2.11 -10.06 -21.30
CA LEU A 219 1.97 -9.00 -22.30
C LEU A 219 1.79 -9.55 -23.71
N PHE A 220 2.49 -10.63 -24.04
CA PHE A 220 2.36 -11.33 -25.32
C PHE A 220 0.97 -11.96 -25.48
N SER A 221 0.48 -12.67 -24.46
CA SER A 221 -0.88 -13.20 -24.43
C SER A 221 -1.93 -12.10 -24.59
N LEU A 222 -1.74 -10.95 -23.92
CA LEU A 222 -2.63 -9.80 -24.07
C LEU A 222 -2.62 -9.22 -25.48
N ALA A 223 -1.45 -9.09 -26.12
CA ALA A 223 -1.35 -8.58 -27.48
C ALA A 223 -2.08 -9.48 -28.49
N ILE A 224 -1.93 -10.81 -28.39
CA ILE A 224 -2.65 -11.78 -29.24
C ILE A 224 -4.16 -11.68 -28.99
N SER A 225 -4.58 -11.56 -27.73
CA SER A 225 -6.00 -11.47 -27.39
C SER A 225 -6.65 -10.19 -27.93
N ILE A 226 -5.92 -9.07 -27.90
CA ILE A 226 -6.34 -7.81 -28.53
C ILE A 226 -6.51 -8.02 -30.04
N GLN A 227 -5.50 -8.60 -30.71
CA GLN A 227 -5.57 -8.86 -32.15
C GLN A 227 -6.76 -9.76 -32.51
N SER A 228 -6.98 -10.83 -31.76
CA SER A 228 -8.09 -11.77 -31.98
C SER A 228 -9.45 -11.09 -31.78
N ALA A 229 -9.61 -10.34 -30.68
CA ALA A 229 -10.86 -9.63 -30.40
C ALA A 229 -11.20 -8.62 -31.49
N PHE A 230 -10.24 -7.79 -31.94
CA PHE A 230 -10.51 -6.83 -33.00
C PHE A 230 -10.62 -7.45 -34.40
N GLY A 231 -10.07 -8.65 -34.62
CA GLY A 231 -10.28 -9.43 -35.84
C GLY A 231 -11.71 -9.97 -35.98
N TYR A 232 -12.34 -10.35 -34.86
CA TYR A 232 -13.71 -10.84 -34.79
C TYR A 232 -14.59 -9.89 -33.96
N LEU A 233 -14.62 -8.62 -34.39
CA LEU A 233 -15.36 -7.58 -33.69
C LEU A 233 -16.84 -7.97 -33.52
N GLY A 234 -17.33 -7.88 -32.29
CA GLY A 234 -18.73 -8.22 -31.95
C GLY A 234 -18.92 -9.64 -31.43
N ASP A 235 -17.96 -10.55 -31.63
CA ASP A 235 -18.01 -11.90 -31.06
C ASP A 235 -17.90 -11.85 -29.54
N ASN A 236 -18.95 -12.36 -28.89
CA ASN A 236 -19.05 -12.49 -27.45
C ASN A 236 -17.86 -13.28 -26.87
N ALA A 237 -17.50 -14.46 -27.41
CA ALA A 237 -16.44 -15.29 -26.83
C ALA A 237 -15.10 -14.54 -26.78
N GLN A 238 -14.70 -13.90 -27.88
CA GLN A 238 -13.45 -13.14 -27.99
C GLN A 238 -13.44 -11.89 -27.10
N ALA A 239 -14.58 -11.19 -27.00
CA ALA A 239 -14.72 -10.02 -26.14
C ALA A 239 -14.41 -10.35 -24.67
N HIS A 240 -14.94 -11.48 -24.19
CA HIS A 240 -14.81 -11.86 -22.79
C HIS A 240 -13.47 -12.50 -22.47
N ASP A 241 -12.85 -13.15 -23.44
CA ASP A 241 -11.45 -13.56 -23.36
C ASP A 241 -10.55 -12.33 -23.12
N LEU A 242 -10.69 -11.29 -23.95
CA LEU A 242 -9.98 -10.03 -23.77
C LEU A 242 -10.33 -9.35 -22.43
N ALA A 243 -11.60 -9.33 -22.03
CA ALA A 243 -12.05 -8.70 -20.78
C ALA A 243 -11.33 -9.27 -19.54
N VAL A 244 -11.09 -10.59 -19.49
CA VAL A 244 -10.36 -11.20 -18.37
C VAL A 244 -8.91 -10.75 -18.34
N GLY A 245 -8.26 -10.64 -19.50
CA GLY A 245 -6.92 -10.09 -19.61
C GLY A 245 -6.81 -8.64 -19.12
N LEU A 246 -7.72 -7.80 -19.56
CA LEU A 246 -7.81 -6.40 -19.12
C LEU A 246 -8.09 -6.30 -17.62
N PHE A 247 -8.98 -7.15 -17.11
CA PHE A 247 -9.31 -7.20 -15.68
C PHE A 247 -8.11 -7.62 -14.83
N MET A 248 -7.33 -8.61 -15.28
CA MET A 248 -6.15 -9.11 -14.55
C MET A 248 -4.88 -8.30 -14.80
N SER A 249 -4.95 -7.19 -15.53
CA SER A 249 -3.77 -6.36 -15.87
C SER A 249 -3.08 -5.73 -14.65
N TRP A 250 -3.76 -5.60 -13.51
CA TRP A 250 -3.12 -5.18 -12.24
C TRP A 250 -2.24 -6.27 -11.62
N PHE A 251 -2.43 -7.54 -11.96
CA PHE A 251 -1.75 -8.64 -11.30
C PHE A 251 -0.24 -8.68 -11.61
N PRO A 252 0.21 -8.55 -12.87
CA PRO A 252 1.64 -8.40 -13.17
C PRO A 252 2.28 -7.18 -12.50
N ILE A 253 1.55 -6.06 -12.39
CA ILE A 253 2.00 -4.85 -11.68
C ILE A 253 2.27 -5.19 -10.21
N LEU A 254 1.34 -5.90 -9.56
CA LEU A 254 1.49 -6.33 -8.16
C LEU A 254 2.70 -7.27 -7.98
N ILE A 255 2.88 -8.24 -8.87
CA ILE A 255 4.02 -9.16 -8.81
C ILE A 255 5.34 -8.41 -8.99
N LEU A 256 5.46 -7.55 -10.01
CA LEU A 256 6.65 -6.71 -10.22
C LEU A 256 6.94 -5.84 -9.00
N CYS A 257 5.93 -5.13 -8.47
CA CYS A 257 6.03 -4.36 -7.24
C CYS A 257 6.59 -5.20 -6.08
N SER A 258 6.05 -6.41 -5.86
CA SER A 258 6.47 -7.27 -4.74
C SER A 258 7.94 -7.73 -4.84
N ILE A 259 8.48 -7.79 -6.07
CA ILE A 259 9.86 -8.17 -6.36
C ILE A 259 10.80 -6.97 -6.23
N VAL A 260 10.35 -5.77 -6.63
CA VAL A 260 11.10 -4.53 -6.37
C VAL A 260 11.18 -4.26 -4.88
N ASP A 261 10.10 -4.50 -4.13
CA ASP A 261 10.11 -4.47 -2.67
C ASP A 261 11.04 -5.55 -2.10
N ARG A 262 11.04 -6.79 -2.64
CA ARG A 262 11.84 -7.91 -2.08
C ARG A 262 13.32 -7.57 -1.85
N ASN A 263 13.76 -7.72 -0.60
CA ASN A 263 15.15 -7.90 -0.22
C ASN A 263 15.41 -9.39 0.16
N PRO A 264 16.67 -9.85 0.30
CA PRO A 264 17.19 -11.11 -0.27
C PRO A 264 16.44 -12.41 0.08
N ALA A 265 16.70 -13.47 -0.69
CA ALA A 265 15.82 -14.64 -0.81
C ALA A 265 15.47 -15.39 0.48
N ALA A 266 16.31 -15.35 1.52
CA ALA A 266 16.14 -16.09 2.77
C ALA A 266 15.82 -15.16 3.96
N ALA A 267 14.55 -14.82 4.13
CA ALA A 267 14.09 -13.85 5.14
C ALA A 267 14.53 -14.21 6.57
N ASP A 268 14.47 -15.49 6.96
CA ASP A 268 14.84 -15.95 8.31
C ASP A 268 16.36 -15.86 8.58
N ASP A 269 17.20 -16.18 7.58
CA ASP A 269 18.66 -16.07 7.74
C ASP A 269 19.07 -14.61 7.92
N ILE A 270 18.48 -13.71 7.13
CA ILE A 270 18.70 -12.27 7.21
C ILE A 270 18.23 -11.75 8.57
N GLN A 271 17.06 -12.15 9.05
CA GLN A 271 16.55 -11.77 10.37
C GLN A 271 17.54 -12.14 11.47
N ARG A 272 18.06 -13.38 11.46
CA ARG A 272 19.06 -13.84 12.44
C ARG A 272 20.35 -13.02 12.38
N LYS A 273 20.83 -12.72 11.17
CA LYS A 273 22.06 -11.92 10.99
C LYS A 273 21.90 -10.48 11.43
N ILE A 274 20.75 -9.85 11.17
CA ILE A 274 20.45 -8.49 11.63
C ILE A 274 20.31 -8.49 13.16
N ASN A 275 19.56 -9.42 13.76
CA ASN A 275 19.44 -9.52 15.22
C ASN A 275 20.80 -9.76 15.89
N LYS A 276 21.67 -10.59 15.29
CA LYS A 276 23.03 -10.77 15.79
C LYS A 276 23.83 -9.47 15.80
N LEU A 277 23.67 -8.60 14.80
CA LEU A 277 24.30 -7.29 14.77
C LEU A 277 23.73 -6.37 15.87
N VAL A 278 22.41 -6.36 16.05
CA VAL A 278 21.75 -5.61 17.14
C VAL A 278 22.28 -6.06 18.51
N ASP A 279 22.32 -7.37 18.76
CA ASP A 279 22.81 -7.94 20.02
C ASP A 279 24.28 -7.60 20.27
N GLN A 280 25.11 -7.60 19.22
CA GLN A 280 26.51 -7.18 19.31
C GLN A 280 26.64 -5.71 19.70
N VAL A 281 25.81 -4.82 19.14
CA VAL A 281 25.78 -3.40 19.51
C VAL A 281 25.31 -3.23 20.97
N CYS A 282 24.25 -3.94 21.38
CA CYS A 282 23.79 -3.92 22.77
C CYS A 282 24.89 -4.33 23.75
N ASN A 283 25.57 -5.45 23.50
CA ASN A 283 26.66 -5.94 24.36
C ASN A 283 27.83 -4.94 24.41
N SER A 284 28.13 -4.27 23.29
CA SER A 284 29.23 -3.30 23.22
C SER A 284 28.92 -2.00 23.96
N LEU A 285 27.65 -1.58 24.00
CA LEU A 285 27.23 -0.41 24.77
C LEU A 285 27.08 -0.69 26.28
N GLN A 286 26.94 -1.96 26.66
CA GLN A 286 26.93 -2.38 28.06
C GLN A 286 28.32 -2.37 28.69
N ASP A 287 29.38 -2.53 27.88
CA ASP A 287 30.76 -2.41 28.35
C ASP A 287 31.13 -0.93 28.56
N ASP A 288 31.47 -0.56 29.79
CA ASP A 288 31.73 0.82 30.17
C ASP A 288 32.94 1.40 29.42
N ALA A 289 34.00 0.62 29.21
CA ALA A 289 35.21 1.09 28.53
C ALA A 289 34.95 1.37 27.03
N ILE A 290 34.26 0.46 26.34
CA ILE A 290 33.89 0.64 24.93
C ILE A 290 32.90 1.81 24.78
N ARG A 291 31.92 1.92 25.69
CA ARG A 291 30.95 3.01 25.67
C ARG A 291 31.62 4.36 25.87
N ASP A 292 32.53 4.47 26.82
CA ASP A 292 33.25 5.72 27.10
C ASP A 292 34.22 6.08 25.96
N GLU A 293 34.87 5.09 25.33
CA GLU A 293 35.65 5.30 24.10
C GLU A 293 34.75 5.85 22.97
N PHE A 294 33.57 5.27 22.77
CA PHE A 294 32.62 5.74 21.76
C PHE A 294 32.13 7.17 22.04
N ILE A 295 31.78 7.48 23.30
CA ILE A 295 31.36 8.84 23.71
C ILE A 295 32.51 9.84 23.53
N SER A 296 33.75 9.43 23.83
CA SER A 296 34.93 10.28 23.68
C SER A 296 35.13 10.76 22.25
N GLY A 297 34.74 9.96 21.25
CA GLY A 297 34.80 10.31 19.84
C GLY A 297 33.93 11.50 19.43
N PHE A 298 32.97 11.92 20.26
CA PHE A 298 32.07 13.05 20.00
C PHE A 298 32.37 14.29 20.84
N ARG A 299 33.39 14.30 21.71
CA ARG A 299 33.64 15.38 22.68
C ARG A 299 33.78 16.78 22.05
N ASP A 300 34.35 16.85 20.85
CA ASP A 300 34.65 18.11 20.17
C ASP A 300 33.43 18.73 19.47
N LEU A 301 32.28 18.05 19.45
CA LEU A 301 31.06 18.52 18.79
C LEU A 301 30.14 19.29 19.75
N PRO A 302 29.37 20.27 19.25
CA PRO A 302 28.49 21.10 20.08
C PRO A 302 27.41 20.29 20.81
N GLU A 303 26.99 19.16 20.25
CA GLU A 303 25.96 18.27 20.83
C GLU A 303 26.52 17.13 21.71
N SER A 304 27.80 17.19 22.08
CA SER A 304 28.50 16.12 22.80
C SER A 304 27.82 15.72 24.12
N GLN A 305 27.39 16.69 24.93
CA GLN A 305 26.70 16.44 26.20
C GLN A 305 25.36 15.69 25.99
N ARG A 306 24.63 16.05 24.94
CA ARG A 306 23.37 15.41 24.58
C ARG A 306 23.63 13.97 24.12
N MET A 307 24.68 13.75 23.34
CA MET A 307 25.11 12.42 22.90
C MET A 307 25.46 11.54 24.10
N THR A 308 26.25 12.04 25.05
CA THR A 308 26.60 11.30 26.28
C THR A 308 25.36 10.86 27.04
N TYR A 309 24.44 11.80 27.34
CA TYR A 309 23.18 11.49 28.01
C TYR A 309 22.38 10.43 27.25
N TRP A 310 22.28 10.57 25.93
CA TRP A 310 21.48 9.68 25.09
C TRP A 310 22.08 8.27 25.01
N VAL A 311 23.39 8.14 24.84
CA VAL A 311 24.09 6.86 24.79
C VAL A 311 23.96 6.11 26.13
N HIS A 312 24.10 6.80 27.27
CA HIS A 312 23.85 6.18 28.59
C HIS A 312 22.40 5.72 28.75
N LYS A 313 21.44 6.54 28.28
CA LYS A 313 20.03 6.18 28.32
C LYS A 313 19.73 4.92 27.50
N ILE A 314 20.29 4.81 26.29
CA ILE A 314 20.17 3.62 25.44
C ILE A 314 20.82 2.41 26.12
N ALA A 315 22.04 2.56 26.65
CA ALA A 315 22.76 1.50 27.33
C ALA A 315 21.97 0.92 28.52
N SER A 316 21.31 1.78 29.32
CA SER A 316 20.46 1.35 30.45
C SER A 316 19.28 0.48 30.04
N ARG A 317 18.82 0.58 28.78
CA ARG A 317 17.71 -0.20 28.22
C ARG A 317 18.17 -1.32 27.29
N ALA A 318 19.47 -1.41 26.97
CA ALA A 318 20.00 -2.35 25.99
C ALA A 318 19.70 -3.81 26.34
N GLU A 319 19.72 -4.18 27.63
CA GLU A 319 19.39 -5.53 28.10
C GLU A 319 17.95 -5.95 27.77
N HIS A 320 17.01 -5.00 27.84
CA HIS A 320 15.60 -5.22 27.54
C HIS A 320 15.33 -5.29 26.02
N ILE A 321 16.17 -4.60 25.23
CA ILE A 321 16.09 -4.55 23.77
C ILE A 321 16.70 -5.79 23.13
N LYS A 322 17.75 -6.36 23.75
CA LYS A 322 18.47 -7.55 23.33
C LYS A 322 17.54 -8.77 23.17
N GLY A 323 17.85 -9.63 22.20
CA GLY A 323 17.13 -10.87 21.95
C GLY A 323 15.87 -10.67 21.10
N ASP A 324 15.94 -11.20 19.88
CA ASP A 324 14.85 -11.22 18.89
C ASP A 324 14.17 -9.85 18.69
N PHE A 325 14.99 -8.81 18.51
CA PHE A 325 14.52 -7.45 18.28
C PHE A 325 13.63 -7.37 17.03
N PHE A 326 14.13 -7.87 15.90
CA PHE A 326 13.35 -8.10 14.68
C PHE A 326 12.72 -9.47 14.74
N GLN A 327 11.41 -9.50 14.46
CA GLN A 327 10.58 -10.68 14.45
C GLN A 327 10.20 -11.02 13.00
N ASN A 328 9.00 -11.55 12.79
CA ASN A 328 8.51 -12.05 11.52
C ASN A 328 8.71 -11.06 10.36
N PHE A 329 8.99 -11.62 9.20
CA PHE A 329 9.01 -10.90 7.93
C PHE A 329 7.62 -10.29 7.64
N ALA A 330 7.62 -8.98 7.41
CA ALA A 330 6.43 -8.13 7.28
C ALA A 330 6.37 -7.36 5.95
N GLY A 331 7.46 -7.37 5.17
CA GLY A 331 7.52 -6.77 3.84
C GLY A 331 6.51 -7.35 2.85
N GLN A 332 6.43 -6.76 1.65
CA GLN A 332 5.58 -7.23 0.54
C GLN A 332 4.09 -7.23 0.87
N GLY A 333 3.66 -6.33 1.76
CA GLY A 333 2.26 -6.24 2.19
C GLY A 333 1.74 -7.46 2.95
N ARG A 334 2.61 -8.32 3.50
CA ARG A 334 2.24 -9.54 4.25
C ARG A 334 1.53 -9.24 5.57
N VAL A 335 1.97 -8.19 6.27
CA VAL A 335 1.46 -7.81 7.59
C VAL A 335 0.70 -6.51 7.48
N ARG A 336 -0.51 -6.47 8.06
CA ARG A 336 -1.33 -5.26 8.07
C ARG A 336 -0.73 -4.21 8.98
N PHE A 337 -0.88 -2.96 8.57
CA PHE A 337 -0.43 -1.76 9.28
C PHE A 337 1.03 -1.85 9.77
N HIS A 338 1.85 -2.51 8.96
CA HIS A 338 3.30 -2.51 9.08
C HIS A 338 3.83 -1.28 8.35
N TYR A 339 4.54 -0.42 9.08
CA TYR A 339 5.15 0.80 8.56
C TYR A 339 6.68 0.71 8.51
N GLY A 340 7.24 -0.32 9.16
CA GLY A 340 8.67 -0.56 9.31
C GLY A 340 9.42 0.51 10.12
N ALA A 341 10.67 0.23 10.48
CA ALA A 341 11.51 1.16 11.23
C ALA A 341 12.10 2.28 10.36
N ALA A 342 12.26 2.04 9.05
CA ALA A 342 12.99 2.95 8.19
C ALA A 342 12.27 4.27 7.98
N TYR A 343 10.95 4.26 7.85
CA TYR A 343 10.20 5.47 7.59
C TYR A 343 10.37 6.52 8.70
N ALA A 344 10.24 6.10 9.97
CA ALA A 344 10.42 7.01 11.10
C ALA A 344 11.86 7.53 11.21
N ILE A 345 12.86 6.65 11.03
CA ILE A 345 14.27 7.05 11.01
C ILE A 345 14.54 8.05 9.88
N LEU A 346 14.00 7.81 8.68
CA LEU A 346 14.17 8.67 7.51
C LEU A 346 13.59 10.07 7.71
N ILE A 347 12.36 10.18 8.23
CA ILE A 347 11.76 11.50 8.51
C ILE A 347 12.60 12.26 9.53
N ASP A 348 13.04 11.57 10.58
CA ASP A 348 13.72 12.27 11.66
C ASP A 348 15.11 12.75 11.23
N ILE A 349 15.87 11.93 10.50
CA ILE A 349 17.16 12.37 9.96
C ILE A 349 17.00 13.43 8.85
N GLU A 350 15.91 13.37 8.08
CA GLU A 350 15.54 14.40 7.10
C GLU A 350 15.42 15.75 7.80
N LYS A 351 14.67 15.78 8.91
CA LYS A 351 14.41 17.00 9.67
C LYS A 351 15.59 17.44 10.53
N ALA A 352 16.37 16.50 11.06
CA ALA A 352 17.49 16.80 11.96
C ALA A 352 18.72 17.37 11.24
N TYR A 353 19.02 16.93 10.02
CA TYR A 353 20.27 17.32 9.35
C TYR A 353 20.16 17.42 7.82
N VAL A 354 19.58 16.41 7.16
CA VAL A 354 19.68 16.26 5.71
C VAL A 354 18.94 17.35 4.93
N ALA A 355 17.74 17.76 5.37
CA ALA A 355 16.94 18.77 4.67
C ALA A 355 17.52 20.19 4.77
N GLU A 356 18.27 20.48 5.84
CA GLU A 356 18.93 21.78 6.02
C GLU A 356 20.18 21.91 5.14
N HIS A 357 20.99 20.84 5.08
CA HIS A 357 22.23 20.84 4.31
C HIS A 357 22.02 20.59 2.81
N GLY A 358 20.92 19.92 2.42
CA GLY A 358 20.60 19.68 1.01
C GLY A 358 21.56 18.70 0.33
N ARG A 359 22.00 19.01 -0.90
CA ARG A 359 23.00 18.20 -1.60
C ARG A 359 24.38 18.42 -0.97
N ASN A 360 25.22 17.39 -0.96
CA ASN A 360 26.53 17.39 -0.31
C ASN A 360 26.44 17.50 1.23
N TRP A 361 25.37 16.94 1.80
CA TRP A 361 25.19 16.91 3.25
C TRP A 361 26.27 16.08 3.97
N LEU A 362 26.99 15.18 3.28
CA LEU A 362 28.08 14.40 3.88
C LEU A 362 29.43 15.14 3.87
N SER A 363 29.47 16.42 3.47
CA SER A 363 30.71 17.21 3.44
C SER A 363 31.41 17.28 4.81
N GLN A 364 30.64 17.40 5.89
CA GLN A 364 31.12 17.36 7.27
C GLN A 364 30.74 16.04 7.93
N GLU A 365 31.48 14.98 7.61
CA GLU A 365 31.14 13.59 7.97
C GLU A 365 30.88 13.38 9.47
N ARG A 366 31.76 13.88 10.34
CA ARG A 366 31.63 13.68 11.80
C ARG A 366 30.37 14.33 12.36
N GLU A 367 30.09 15.56 11.95
CA GLU A 367 28.91 16.31 12.38
C GLU A 367 27.62 15.67 11.84
N ALA A 368 27.62 15.29 10.56
CA ALA A 368 26.52 14.58 9.94
C ALA A 368 26.20 13.29 10.70
N ARG A 369 27.19 12.43 10.96
CA ARG A 369 26.96 11.16 11.69
C ARG A 369 26.49 11.37 13.11
N ALA A 370 27.04 12.34 13.83
CA ALA A 370 26.59 12.66 15.19
C ALA A 370 25.10 13.08 15.20
N SER A 371 24.73 13.97 14.28
CA SER A 371 23.35 14.44 14.10
C SER A 371 22.40 13.32 13.67
N LEU A 372 22.84 12.40 12.79
CA LEU A 372 22.07 11.21 12.37
C LEU A 372 21.84 10.21 13.52
N VAL A 373 22.82 10.08 14.42
CA VAL A 373 22.71 9.19 15.59
C VAL A 373 21.76 9.79 16.64
N LEU A 374 21.86 11.09 16.90
CA LEU A 374 20.99 11.81 17.84
C LEU A 374 19.54 11.92 17.32
N GLY A 375 19.37 12.49 16.13
CA GLY A 375 18.10 12.98 15.56
C GLY A 375 17.27 13.85 16.51
N GLN A 376 15.99 14.06 16.21
CA GLN A 376 15.12 14.92 17.01
C GLN A 376 14.43 14.16 18.14
N VAL A 377 14.37 14.79 19.31
CA VAL A 377 13.87 14.18 20.55
C VAL A 377 12.36 14.41 20.74
N ASP A 378 11.74 15.28 19.94
CA ASP A 378 10.45 15.88 20.30
C ASP A 378 9.22 15.05 19.90
N GLN A 379 9.34 14.07 18.99
CA GLN A 379 8.20 13.24 18.56
C GLN A 379 8.60 11.79 18.34
N GLY A 380 7.76 10.85 18.81
CA GLY A 380 7.82 9.39 18.64
C GLY A 380 8.08 8.89 17.21
N LEU A 381 8.06 7.57 16.96
CA LEU A 381 7.80 7.10 15.60
C LEU A 381 6.41 7.62 15.20
N VAL A 382 6.33 8.72 14.44
CA VAL A 382 5.06 9.28 13.96
C VAL A 382 4.67 8.52 12.70
N TRP A 383 3.51 7.88 12.74
CA TRP A 383 3.11 6.86 11.75
C TRP A 383 2.19 7.37 10.62
N PHE A 384 1.86 8.68 10.56
CA PHE A 384 0.98 9.23 9.52
C PHE A 384 1.57 10.44 8.81
N ASP A 385 1.62 10.36 7.49
CA ASP A 385 1.98 11.45 6.61
C ASP A 385 1.07 11.44 5.39
N GLY A 386 0.74 12.63 4.89
CA GLY A 386 -0.09 12.80 3.69
C GLY A 386 0.50 12.14 2.45
N ARG A 387 1.80 11.83 2.45
CA ARG A 387 2.47 11.05 1.40
C ARG A 387 1.89 9.64 1.24
N LEU A 388 1.36 9.04 2.33
CA LEU A 388 0.69 7.74 2.28
C LEU A 388 -0.56 7.77 1.38
N LEU A 389 -1.26 8.91 1.32
CA LEU A 389 -2.46 9.06 0.51
C LEU A 389 -2.16 8.92 -0.98
N TRP A 390 -0.99 9.37 -1.44
CA TRP A 390 -0.57 9.19 -2.83
C TRP A 390 -0.38 7.71 -3.18
N GLN A 391 0.21 6.91 -2.28
CA GLN A 391 0.39 5.47 -2.51
C GLN A 391 -0.94 4.71 -2.48
N ILE A 392 -1.86 5.11 -1.60
CA ILE A 392 -3.23 4.58 -1.55
C ILE A 392 -3.96 4.87 -2.87
N VAL A 393 -3.95 6.12 -3.33
CA VAL A 393 -4.60 6.52 -4.58
C VAL A 393 -3.98 5.80 -5.78
N SER A 394 -2.65 5.71 -5.84
CA SER A 394 -1.94 5.00 -6.91
C SER A 394 -2.32 3.52 -6.95
N ALA A 395 -2.41 2.85 -5.79
CA ALA A 395 -2.85 1.46 -5.71
C ALA A 395 -4.30 1.27 -6.20
N VAL A 396 -5.21 2.17 -5.81
CA VAL A 396 -6.61 2.14 -6.25
C VAL A 396 -6.69 2.37 -7.76
N VAL A 397 -5.96 3.35 -8.32
CA VAL A 397 -5.94 3.62 -9.76
C VAL A 397 -5.40 2.41 -10.55
N CYS A 398 -4.34 1.77 -10.09
CA CYS A 398 -3.78 0.60 -10.75
C CYS A 398 -4.78 -0.57 -10.82
N VAL A 399 -5.48 -0.87 -9.72
CA VAL A 399 -6.41 -2.01 -9.65
C VAL A 399 -7.78 -1.68 -10.26
N ALA A 400 -8.43 -0.61 -9.77
CA ALA A 400 -9.76 -0.23 -10.22
C ALA A 400 -9.71 0.29 -11.66
N GLY A 401 -8.71 1.10 -12.00
CA GLY A 401 -8.58 1.66 -13.34
C GLY A 401 -8.35 0.60 -14.42
N THR A 402 -7.50 -0.40 -14.17
CA THR A 402 -7.37 -1.53 -15.12
C THR A 402 -8.63 -2.40 -15.16
N SER A 403 -9.33 -2.57 -14.04
CA SER A 403 -10.61 -3.30 -14.01
C SER A 403 -11.76 -2.56 -14.72
N ILE A 404 -11.75 -1.23 -14.73
CA ILE A 404 -12.77 -0.42 -15.40
C ILE A 404 -12.80 -0.72 -16.90
N GLY A 405 -11.66 -0.91 -17.56
CA GLY A 405 -11.65 -1.23 -18.98
C GLY A 405 -12.33 -2.57 -19.30
N ALA A 406 -12.12 -3.59 -18.46
CA ALA A 406 -12.83 -4.87 -18.55
C ALA A 406 -14.33 -4.73 -18.27
N PHE A 407 -14.69 -3.93 -17.26
CA PHE A 407 -16.09 -3.64 -16.96
C PHE A 407 -16.78 -2.96 -18.15
N VAL A 408 -16.17 -1.91 -18.73
CA VAL A 408 -16.70 -1.20 -19.90
C VAL A 408 -16.90 -2.17 -21.06
N LEU A 409 -15.89 -3.00 -21.35
CA LEU A 409 -15.96 -3.99 -22.42
C LEU A 409 -17.12 -4.97 -22.19
N SER A 410 -17.21 -5.62 -21.03
CA SER A 410 -18.28 -6.59 -20.75
C SER A 410 -19.65 -5.97 -20.50
N PHE A 411 -19.74 -4.68 -20.16
CA PHE A 411 -21.02 -3.97 -19.99
C PHE A 411 -21.62 -3.57 -21.33
N PHE A 412 -20.81 -3.23 -22.33
CA PHE A 412 -21.29 -2.84 -23.65
C PHE A 412 -21.28 -3.98 -24.68
N THR A 413 -20.73 -5.14 -24.32
CA THR A 413 -20.82 -6.37 -25.11
C THR A 413 -22.08 -7.16 -24.71
N PRO A 414 -22.75 -7.84 -25.65
CA PRO A 414 -23.82 -8.75 -25.31
C PRO A 414 -23.43 -9.73 -24.20
N THR A 415 -24.20 -9.82 -23.12
CA THR A 415 -25.49 -9.15 -22.92
C THR A 415 -25.31 -7.74 -22.35
N VAL A 416 -25.85 -6.75 -23.09
CA VAL A 416 -25.59 -5.33 -22.84
C VAL A 416 -26.17 -4.93 -21.48
N GLY A 417 -25.34 -4.31 -20.66
CA GLY A 417 -25.66 -3.80 -19.34
C GLY A 417 -25.00 -4.60 -18.21
N LEU A 418 -25.63 -4.53 -17.05
CA LEU A 418 -25.12 -5.19 -15.85
C LEU A 418 -25.60 -6.66 -15.85
N SER A 419 -24.71 -7.54 -16.28
CA SER A 419 -24.91 -9.00 -16.38
C SER A 419 -24.06 -9.72 -15.33
N CYS A 420 -24.09 -11.05 -15.29
CA CYS A 420 -23.23 -11.82 -14.40
C CYS A 420 -21.73 -11.49 -14.59
N ARG A 421 -21.29 -11.19 -15.82
CA ARG A 421 -19.86 -10.94 -16.13
C ARG A 421 -19.43 -9.56 -15.64
N SER A 422 -20.02 -8.50 -16.20
CA SER A 422 -19.74 -7.11 -15.80
C SER A 422 -20.03 -6.88 -14.32
N GLY A 423 -21.10 -7.48 -13.81
CA GLY A 423 -21.45 -7.49 -12.40
C GLY A 423 -20.41 -8.16 -11.50
N SER A 424 -19.80 -9.28 -11.93
CA SER A 424 -18.76 -9.95 -11.14
C SER A 424 -17.50 -9.11 -10.99
N TYR A 425 -17.06 -8.41 -12.06
CA TYR A 425 -15.94 -7.48 -11.99
C TYR A 425 -16.22 -6.31 -11.04
N LEU A 426 -17.45 -5.79 -11.06
CA LEU A 426 -17.88 -4.72 -10.17
C LEU A 426 -17.88 -5.18 -8.70
N ILE A 427 -18.49 -6.34 -8.41
CA ILE A 427 -18.54 -6.91 -7.05
C ILE A 427 -17.13 -7.09 -6.48
N PHE A 428 -16.21 -7.67 -7.26
CA PHE A 428 -14.83 -7.85 -6.84
C PHE A 428 -14.16 -6.52 -6.46
N ASN A 429 -14.31 -5.50 -7.30
CA ASN A 429 -13.71 -4.18 -7.07
C ASN A 429 -14.34 -3.45 -5.88
N VAL A 430 -15.66 -3.55 -5.70
CA VAL A 430 -16.36 -2.97 -4.56
C VAL A 430 -15.90 -3.62 -3.26
N ILE A 431 -15.78 -4.95 -3.22
CA ILE A 431 -15.28 -5.66 -2.04
C ILE A 431 -13.81 -5.28 -1.77
N ALA A 432 -12.96 -5.27 -2.79
CA ALA A 432 -11.54 -4.89 -2.64
C ALA A 432 -11.38 -3.46 -2.11
N LEU A 433 -12.18 -2.51 -2.60
CA LEU A 433 -12.20 -1.13 -2.12
C LEU A 433 -12.74 -1.04 -0.69
N ALA A 434 -13.83 -1.75 -0.37
CA ALA A 434 -14.39 -1.77 0.98
C ALA A 434 -13.39 -2.33 2.01
N LEU A 435 -12.64 -3.38 1.65
CA LEU A 435 -11.57 -3.93 2.49
C LEU A 435 -10.48 -2.90 2.77
N LEU A 436 -10.02 -2.18 1.74
CA LEU A 436 -9.06 -1.09 1.91
C LEU A 436 -9.62 0.01 2.82
N MET A 437 -10.85 0.47 2.60
CA MET A 437 -11.47 1.53 3.39
C MET A 437 -11.68 1.14 4.85
N ILE A 438 -12.07 -0.10 5.12
CA ILE A 438 -12.19 -0.62 6.49
C ILE A 438 -10.82 -0.71 7.14
N GLU A 439 -9.80 -1.19 6.43
CA GLU A 439 -8.43 -1.22 6.95
C GLU A 439 -7.94 0.20 7.30
N LEU A 440 -8.16 1.19 6.43
CA LEU A 440 -7.84 2.59 6.70
C LEU A 440 -8.64 3.16 7.89
N ALA A 441 -9.94 2.84 8.00
CA ALA A 441 -10.78 3.29 9.10
C ALA A 441 -10.32 2.71 10.45
N VAL A 442 -10.00 1.41 10.50
CA VAL A 442 -9.46 0.75 11.69
C VAL A 442 -8.13 1.38 12.08
N TRP A 443 -7.27 1.62 11.10
CA TRP A 443 -6.00 2.28 11.34
C TRP A 443 -6.19 3.69 11.93
N MET A 444 -7.04 4.51 11.33
CA MET A 444 -7.36 5.86 11.84
C MET A 444 -7.92 5.81 13.27
N CYS A 445 -8.82 4.86 13.56
CA CYS A 445 -9.43 4.74 14.89
C CYS A 445 -8.46 4.26 15.97
N THR A 446 -7.45 3.46 15.59
CA THR A 446 -6.49 2.83 16.52
C THR A 446 -5.13 3.51 16.55
N SER A 447 -4.93 4.59 15.80
CA SER A 447 -3.64 5.26 15.66
C SER A 447 -3.09 5.76 17.00
N PRO A 448 -1.83 5.46 17.36
CA PRO A 448 -1.20 5.87 18.63
C PRO A 448 -1.19 7.38 18.84
N ASN A 449 -1.11 8.17 17.76
CA ASN A 449 -1.10 9.63 17.83
C ASN A 449 -2.38 10.20 18.47
N ARG A 450 -3.53 9.51 18.31
CA ARG A 450 -4.77 9.89 18.99
C ARG A 450 -4.68 9.65 20.50
N GLN A 451 -4.12 8.53 20.91
CA GLN A 451 -3.94 8.21 22.33
C GLN A 451 -2.94 9.13 23.02
N GLN A 452 -1.88 9.57 22.32
CA GLN A 452 -0.90 10.50 22.87
C GLN A 452 -1.47 11.92 22.98
N SER A 453 -2.25 12.38 21.99
CA SER A 453 -2.97 13.65 22.05
C SER A 453 -4.01 13.68 23.18
N GLU A 454 -4.80 12.61 23.32
CA GLU A 454 -5.76 12.46 24.43
C GLU A 454 -5.05 12.47 25.79
N ARG A 455 -3.91 11.78 25.95
CA ARG A 455 -3.11 11.83 27.19
C ARG A 455 -2.52 13.21 27.48
N GLN A 456 -2.09 13.94 26.45
CA GLN A 456 -1.47 15.24 26.62
C GLN A 456 -2.51 16.30 27.03
N VAL A 457 -3.73 16.19 26.48
CA VAL A 457 -4.89 16.96 26.93
C VAL A 457 -5.28 16.58 28.36
N ASP A 458 -5.32 15.29 28.72
CA ASP A 458 -5.63 14.84 30.08
C ASP A 458 -4.59 15.33 31.11
N ILE A 459 -3.29 15.34 30.77
CA ILE A 459 -2.22 15.87 31.64
C ILE A 459 -2.32 17.39 31.80
N LEU A 460 -2.61 18.13 30.73
CA LEU A 460 -2.84 19.58 30.78
C LEU A 460 -4.10 19.93 31.57
N SER A 461 -5.14 19.09 31.47
CA SER A 461 -6.38 19.22 32.25
C SER A 461 -6.12 18.95 33.73
N ALA A 462 -5.35 17.90 34.04
CA ALA A 462 -5.01 17.52 35.40
C ALA A 462 -4.06 18.51 36.09
N SER A 463 -3.19 19.20 35.35
CA SER A 463 -2.33 20.24 35.93
C SER A 463 -3.07 21.55 36.24
N GLN A 464 -4.19 21.83 35.56
CA GLN A 464 -5.05 22.98 35.86
C GLN A 464 -5.95 22.76 37.09
N THR A 465 -6.35 21.52 37.37
CA THR A 465 -7.05 21.17 38.61
C THR A 465 -6.05 20.66 39.65
N GLY A 466 -5.51 21.56 40.49
CA GLY A 466 -4.48 21.26 41.51
C GLY A 466 -4.87 20.21 42.56
N ARG A 467 -4.88 18.92 42.18
CA ARG A 467 -4.90 17.78 43.10
C ARG A 467 -3.60 17.00 42.94
N GLN A 468 -2.83 16.94 44.03
CA GLN A 468 -1.65 16.08 44.19
C GLN A 468 -1.98 14.65 43.77
N ALA A 469 -1.29 14.16 42.73
CA ALA A 469 -1.34 12.78 42.29
C ALA A 469 -0.39 11.94 43.17
N GLN A 470 -0.96 11.18 44.10
CA GLN A 470 -0.31 10.01 44.69
C GLN A 470 -0.40 8.82 43.72
N ASP A 471 0.73 8.13 43.55
CA ASP A 471 0.99 6.81 42.97
C ASP A 471 0.63 6.49 41.49
N PRO A 472 1.59 6.01 40.67
CA PRO A 472 1.36 5.52 39.31
C PRO A 472 1.19 3.98 39.32
N THR A 473 0.15 3.46 39.96
CA THR A 473 -0.16 2.02 39.93
C THR A 473 -1.64 1.74 39.68
N ALA A 474 -2.22 2.35 38.65
CA ALA A 474 -3.45 1.84 38.07
C ALA A 474 -3.58 2.29 36.61
N VAL A 475 -3.24 1.39 35.68
CA VAL A 475 -3.67 1.47 34.28
C VAL A 475 -5.20 1.28 34.26
N SER A 476 -5.93 2.35 34.60
CA SER A 476 -7.38 2.44 34.54
C SER A 476 -7.79 2.38 33.08
N THR A 477 -8.07 1.15 32.67
CA THR A 477 -8.53 0.80 31.34
C THR A 477 -9.93 1.39 31.17
N LYS A 478 -10.07 2.44 30.36
CA LYS A 478 -11.33 2.74 29.68
C LYS A 478 -11.65 1.51 28.81
N LYS A 479 -12.26 0.48 29.41
CA LYS A 479 -12.79 -0.70 28.71
C LYS A 479 -13.91 -0.21 27.80
N SER A 480 -13.53 0.04 26.56
CA SER A 480 -14.37 0.51 25.46
C SER A 480 -15.65 -0.33 25.34
N LEU A 481 -16.74 0.30 24.91
CA LEU A 481 -18.01 -0.32 24.49
C LEU A 481 -17.82 -1.64 23.70
N PHE A 482 -16.72 -1.75 22.95
CA PHE A 482 -16.32 -2.95 22.23
C PHE A 482 -16.12 -4.19 23.12
N THR A 483 -15.48 -4.04 24.28
CA THR A 483 -15.28 -5.15 25.23
C THR A 483 -16.61 -5.62 25.83
N ARG A 484 -17.55 -4.68 26.07
CA ARG A 484 -18.91 -5.01 26.52
C ARG A 484 -19.71 -5.72 25.43
N PHE A 485 -19.55 -5.28 24.18
CA PHE A 485 -20.19 -5.90 23.01
C PHE A 485 -19.66 -7.32 22.75
N LEU A 486 -18.34 -7.53 22.78
CA LEU A 486 -17.74 -8.86 22.65
C LEU A 486 -18.21 -9.82 23.75
N TRP A 487 -18.34 -9.33 24.97
CA TRP A 487 -18.86 -10.13 26.09
C TRP A 487 -20.34 -10.50 25.92
N LEU A 488 -21.16 -9.62 25.34
CA LEU A 488 -22.55 -9.92 24.97
C LEU A 488 -22.61 -11.01 23.88
N ILE A 489 -21.78 -10.90 22.83
CA ILE A 489 -21.68 -11.92 21.79
C ILE A 489 -21.21 -13.25 22.36
N GLU A 490 -20.18 -13.26 23.21
CA GLU A 490 -19.67 -14.46 23.87
C GLU A 490 -20.79 -15.19 24.62
N ARG A 491 -21.56 -14.48 25.45
CA ARG A 491 -22.70 -15.06 26.16
C ARG A 491 -23.75 -15.62 25.23
N LEU A 492 -24.01 -14.95 24.10
CA LEU A 492 -25.02 -15.38 23.14
C LEU A 492 -24.54 -16.63 22.39
N VAL A 493 -23.31 -16.62 21.86
CA VAL A 493 -22.69 -17.75 21.15
C VAL A 493 -22.56 -18.97 22.05
N ILE A 494 -22.08 -18.84 23.30
CA ILE A 494 -21.99 -19.96 24.24
C ILE A 494 -23.38 -20.55 24.49
N LYS A 495 -24.40 -19.72 24.74
CA LYS A 495 -25.78 -20.19 24.92
C LYS A 495 -26.30 -20.94 23.69
N THR A 496 -26.08 -20.42 22.48
CA THR A 496 -26.55 -21.04 21.23
C THR A 496 -25.81 -22.35 20.93
N LEU A 497 -24.49 -22.39 21.07
CA LEU A 497 -23.67 -23.59 20.85
C LEU A 497 -24.01 -24.69 21.86
N MET A 498 -24.23 -24.33 23.12
CA MET A 498 -24.67 -25.26 24.15
C MET A 498 -26.08 -25.77 23.83
N MET A 499 -27.01 -24.91 23.41
CA MET A 499 -28.34 -25.34 22.97
C MET A 499 -28.29 -26.34 21.81
N ILE A 500 -27.46 -26.09 20.79
CA ILE A 500 -27.28 -26.99 19.63
C ILE A 500 -26.62 -28.31 20.05
N MET A 501 -25.60 -28.28 20.92
CA MET A 501 -24.98 -29.49 21.44
C MET A 501 -25.94 -30.32 22.29
N ASN A 502 -26.83 -29.67 23.06
CA ASN A 502 -27.87 -30.34 23.84
C ASN A 502 -28.87 -31.07 22.93
N LEU A 503 -29.16 -30.50 21.75
CA LEU A 503 -30.04 -31.09 20.74
C LEU A 503 -29.39 -32.25 19.98
N LEU A 504 -28.10 -32.16 19.64
CA LEU A 504 -27.42 -33.14 18.78
C LEU A 504 -26.88 -34.38 19.53
N PHE A 505 -26.55 -34.29 20.83
CA PHE A 505 -25.90 -35.37 21.57
C PHE A 505 -26.49 -35.62 22.98
N PRO A 506 -27.64 -36.32 23.08
CA PRO A 506 -28.37 -36.47 24.35
C PRO A 506 -27.74 -37.46 25.35
N LYS A 507 -26.94 -38.44 24.92
CA LYS A 507 -26.51 -39.56 25.79
C LYS A 507 -25.18 -39.40 26.55
N ASP A 508 -24.34 -38.42 26.21
CA ASP A 508 -22.98 -38.27 26.81
C ASP A 508 -22.67 -36.79 27.18
N HIS A 509 -23.70 -36.13 27.68
CA HIS A 509 -23.89 -34.68 27.63
C HIS A 509 -22.99 -33.89 28.60
N ARG A 510 -22.98 -34.25 29.88
CA ARG A 510 -22.39 -33.39 30.94
C ARG A 510 -20.86 -33.30 30.86
N LYS A 511 -20.19 -34.37 30.46
CA LYS A 511 -18.71 -34.42 30.43
C LYS A 511 -18.13 -33.76 29.16
N ARG A 512 -18.80 -33.92 28.01
CA ARG A 512 -18.40 -33.27 26.73
C ARG A 512 -18.75 -31.79 26.71
N SER A 513 -19.93 -31.42 27.23
CA SER A 513 -20.38 -30.03 27.33
C SER A 513 -19.43 -29.19 28.19
N ARG A 514 -19.02 -29.67 29.37
CA ARG A 514 -18.03 -28.97 30.23
C ARG A 514 -16.65 -28.83 29.58
N LYS A 515 -16.20 -29.83 28.83
CA LYS A 515 -14.93 -29.74 28.07
C LYS A 515 -15.03 -28.73 26.93
N ALA A 516 -16.13 -28.74 26.17
CA ALA A 516 -16.37 -27.78 25.10
C ALA A 516 -16.49 -26.36 25.65
N GLU A 517 -17.25 -26.15 26.73
CA GLU A 517 -17.37 -24.87 27.43
C GLU A 517 -16.01 -24.37 27.93
N ALA A 518 -15.18 -25.23 28.53
CA ALA A 518 -13.84 -24.84 28.96
C ALA A 518 -12.93 -24.45 27.77
N VAL A 519 -13.01 -25.15 26.64
CA VAL A 519 -12.25 -24.81 25.43
C VAL A 519 -12.74 -23.51 24.82
N ILE A 520 -14.06 -23.32 24.73
CA ILE A 520 -14.70 -22.12 24.17
C ILE A 520 -14.40 -20.90 25.04
N THR A 521 -14.57 -21.00 26.36
CA THR A 521 -14.27 -19.92 27.32
C THR A 521 -12.78 -19.55 27.29
N ARG A 522 -11.87 -20.54 27.22
CA ARG A 522 -10.44 -20.26 27.02
C ARG A 522 -10.16 -19.54 25.70
N HIS A 523 -10.85 -19.93 24.63
CA HIS A 523 -10.72 -19.26 23.34
C HIS A 523 -11.24 -17.82 23.40
N PHE A 524 -12.40 -17.56 24.01
CA PHE A 524 -12.94 -16.22 24.19
C PHE A 524 -12.09 -15.35 25.12
N GLN A 525 -11.53 -15.90 26.19
CA GLN A 525 -10.56 -15.18 27.04
C GLN A 525 -9.32 -14.76 26.25
N ALA A 526 -8.81 -15.64 25.38
CA ALA A 526 -7.71 -15.28 24.48
C ALA A 526 -8.11 -14.18 23.48
N ILE A 527 -9.36 -14.20 22.98
CA ILE A 527 -9.90 -13.17 22.08
C ILE A 527 -10.07 -11.82 22.79
N GLN A 528 -10.56 -11.80 24.04
CA GLN A 528 -10.76 -10.57 24.81
C GLN A 528 -9.43 -9.84 25.10
N GLN A 529 -8.31 -10.55 25.09
CA GLN A 529 -6.97 -9.96 25.25
C GLN A 529 -6.40 -9.40 23.93
N LEU A 530 -7.05 -9.64 22.78
CA LEU A 530 -6.61 -9.11 21.51
C LEU A 530 -6.92 -7.61 21.41
N THR A 531 -5.98 -6.87 20.83
CA THR A 531 -6.23 -5.49 20.40
C THR A 531 -7.32 -5.47 19.33
N LEU A 532 -8.12 -4.38 19.26
CA LEU A 532 -9.17 -4.20 18.24
C LEU A 532 -8.64 -4.47 16.82
N ARG A 533 -7.41 -4.04 16.56
CA ARG A 533 -6.68 -4.25 15.31
C ARG A 533 -6.52 -5.74 14.99
N ASN A 534 -5.99 -6.53 15.92
CA ASN A 534 -5.79 -7.97 15.74
C ASN A 534 -7.13 -8.73 15.61
N TYR A 535 -8.17 -8.27 16.31
CA TYR A 535 -9.50 -8.85 16.22
C TYR A 535 -10.08 -8.67 14.81
N ILE A 536 -10.15 -7.44 14.31
CA ILE A 536 -10.72 -7.14 12.99
C ILE A 536 -9.89 -7.81 11.89
N GLU A 537 -8.56 -7.81 12.03
CA GLU A 537 -7.68 -8.52 11.11
C GLU A 537 -8.03 -10.00 10.98
N ARG A 538 -8.16 -10.70 12.12
CA ARG A 538 -8.31 -12.15 12.13
C ARG A 538 -9.72 -12.63 11.80
N TYR A 539 -10.75 -11.93 12.30
CA TYR A 539 -12.13 -12.40 12.24
C TYR A 539 -12.96 -11.76 11.13
N PHE A 540 -12.51 -10.63 10.57
CA PHE A 540 -13.26 -9.94 9.52
C PHE A 540 -12.46 -9.82 8.23
N LEU A 541 -11.32 -9.14 8.25
CA LEU A 541 -10.58 -8.82 7.03
C LEU A 541 -10.02 -10.07 6.34
N THR A 542 -9.39 -11.00 7.07
CA THR A 542 -8.80 -12.22 6.47
C THR A 542 -9.86 -13.15 5.87
N PRO A 543 -10.98 -13.48 6.55
CA PRO A 543 -12.06 -14.23 5.91
C PRO A 543 -12.63 -13.53 4.67
N ALA A 544 -12.82 -12.21 4.71
CA ALA A 544 -13.35 -11.46 3.58
C ALA A 544 -12.38 -11.42 2.38
N GLU A 545 -11.07 -11.35 2.60
CA GLU A 545 -10.04 -11.53 1.57
C GLU A 545 -10.12 -12.92 0.93
N VAL A 546 -10.28 -13.98 1.74
CA VAL A 546 -10.45 -15.34 1.23
C VAL A 546 -11.72 -15.46 0.39
N ILE A 547 -12.85 -14.91 0.85
CA ILE A 547 -14.10 -14.89 0.10
C ILE A 547 -13.93 -14.17 -1.24
N ASN A 548 -13.29 -13.00 -1.24
CA ASN A 548 -13.07 -12.25 -2.48
C ASN A 548 -12.07 -12.96 -3.43
N THR A 549 -11.11 -13.70 -2.87
CA THR A 549 -10.20 -14.56 -3.65
C THR A 549 -10.96 -15.72 -4.28
N VAL A 550 -11.84 -16.39 -3.53
CA VAL A 550 -12.70 -17.46 -4.06
C VAL A 550 -13.63 -16.91 -5.14
N TRP A 551 -14.17 -15.70 -4.94
CA TRP A 551 -14.96 -15.01 -5.96
C TRP A 551 -14.17 -14.76 -7.25
N LEU A 552 -12.92 -14.29 -7.14
CA LEU A 552 -12.03 -14.11 -8.28
C LEU A 552 -11.77 -15.42 -9.03
N VAL A 553 -11.42 -16.49 -8.31
CA VAL A 553 -11.19 -17.82 -8.91
C VAL A 553 -12.46 -18.35 -9.57
N TYR A 554 -13.60 -18.24 -8.89
CA TYR A 554 -14.91 -18.61 -9.43
C TYR A 554 -15.20 -17.89 -10.74
N MET A 555 -14.95 -16.58 -10.79
CA MET A 555 -15.18 -15.77 -11.98
C MET A 555 -14.27 -16.19 -13.16
N ILE A 556 -12.98 -16.41 -12.93
CA ILE A 556 -12.04 -16.86 -13.98
C ILE A 556 -12.45 -18.24 -14.50
N MET A 557 -12.76 -19.20 -13.60
CA MET A 557 -13.17 -20.54 -13.99
C MET A 557 -14.54 -20.56 -14.68
N SER A 558 -15.47 -19.70 -14.25
CA SER A 558 -16.79 -19.55 -14.86
C SER A 558 -16.71 -18.99 -16.28
N GLN A 559 -15.77 -18.07 -16.53
CA GLN A 559 -15.47 -17.60 -17.89
C GLN A 559 -14.83 -18.72 -18.72
N ALA A 560 -13.83 -19.42 -18.18
CA ALA A 560 -13.13 -20.48 -18.91
C ALA A 560 -14.05 -21.59 -19.40
N LEU A 561 -15.02 -22.01 -18.56
CA LEU A 561 -15.91 -23.13 -18.86
C LEU A 561 -17.20 -22.69 -19.57
N GLY A 562 -17.55 -21.41 -19.55
CA GLY A 562 -18.85 -20.92 -20.06
C GLY A 562 -19.99 -21.06 -19.06
N ALA A 563 -19.71 -21.11 -17.76
CA ALA A 563 -20.75 -21.18 -16.71
C ALA A 563 -21.69 -19.96 -16.70
N PHE A 564 -21.26 -18.84 -17.30
CA PHE A 564 -22.08 -17.64 -17.50
C PHE A 564 -22.98 -17.70 -18.75
N ASN A 565 -22.98 -18.80 -19.51
CA ASN A 565 -23.91 -19.00 -20.62
C ASN A 565 -25.17 -19.72 -20.13
N ASN A 566 -26.04 -18.98 -19.48
CA ASN A 566 -27.35 -19.48 -19.07
C ASN A 566 -28.37 -18.34 -19.14
N CYS A 567 -29.66 -18.66 -19.07
CA CYS A 567 -30.71 -17.65 -19.14
C CYS A 567 -30.56 -16.58 -18.06
N VAL A 568 -30.07 -16.91 -16.85
CA VAL A 568 -29.88 -15.92 -15.77
C VAL A 568 -28.85 -14.86 -16.16
N CYS A 569 -27.73 -15.29 -16.70
CA CYS A 569 -26.63 -14.40 -17.03
C CYS A 569 -26.80 -13.71 -18.37
N LYS A 570 -27.52 -14.34 -19.31
CA LYS A 570 -27.81 -13.76 -20.62
C LYS A 570 -29.03 -12.83 -20.62
N THR A 571 -29.99 -12.97 -19.70
CA THR A 571 -31.19 -12.11 -19.71
C THR A 571 -31.03 -10.78 -18.98
N ARG A 572 -29.80 -10.38 -18.61
CA ARG A 572 -29.49 -9.16 -17.85
C ARG A 572 -30.40 -9.01 -16.62
N MET A 573 -30.05 -9.61 -15.49
CA MET A 573 -30.90 -9.58 -14.29
C MET A 573 -30.80 -8.29 -13.47
N TRP A 574 -29.77 -7.45 -13.69
CA TRP A 574 -29.50 -6.29 -12.84
C TRP A 574 -29.72 -4.94 -13.56
N GLY A 575 -30.41 -4.01 -12.88
CA GLY A 575 -30.65 -2.63 -13.32
C GLY A 575 -31.95 -2.39 -14.12
N SER A 576 -32.18 -1.15 -14.54
CA SER A 576 -33.38 -0.75 -15.31
C SER A 576 -33.34 -1.29 -16.75
N GLY A 577 -34.39 -1.99 -17.20
CA GLY A 577 -34.41 -2.69 -18.50
C GLY A 577 -33.77 -4.08 -18.46
N ALA A 578 -33.93 -4.75 -17.32
CA ALA A 578 -33.51 -6.13 -17.10
C ALA A 578 -34.56 -7.15 -17.59
N GLY A 579 -34.15 -8.40 -17.73
CA GLY A 579 -35.04 -9.55 -17.90
C GLY A 579 -35.34 -9.95 -19.35
N TYR A 580 -34.49 -9.57 -20.31
CA TYR A 580 -34.64 -9.92 -21.72
C TYR A 580 -33.38 -10.53 -22.33
N LEU A 581 -33.57 -11.42 -23.30
CA LEU A 581 -32.52 -11.95 -24.18
C LEU A 581 -32.92 -11.67 -25.62
N ASP A 582 -31.99 -11.17 -26.43
CA ASP A 582 -32.20 -10.98 -27.87
C ASP A 582 -31.51 -12.09 -28.65
N PHE A 583 -32.27 -12.91 -29.37
CA PHE A 583 -31.74 -14.05 -30.13
C PHE A 583 -30.95 -13.66 -31.38
N THR A 584 -31.04 -12.42 -31.85
CA THR A 584 -30.22 -11.92 -32.97
C THR A 584 -28.86 -11.41 -32.53
N GLN A 585 -28.71 -11.06 -31.24
CA GLN A 585 -27.50 -10.42 -30.73
C GLN A 585 -26.90 -11.06 -29.46
N TRP A 586 -27.30 -12.28 -29.08
CA TRP A 586 -26.85 -12.91 -27.83
C TRP A 586 -25.39 -13.40 -27.86
N ASP A 587 -24.88 -13.77 -29.03
CA ASP A 587 -23.50 -14.26 -29.23
C ASP A 587 -22.66 -13.38 -30.15
N TYR A 588 -23.29 -12.48 -30.90
CA TYR A 588 -22.63 -11.52 -31.77
C TYR A 588 -23.32 -10.16 -31.67
N SER A 589 -22.57 -9.06 -31.66
CA SER A 589 -23.17 -7.72 -31.71
C SER A 589 -22.96 -7.05 -33.06
N ASN A 590 -24.07 -6.58 -33.66
CA ASN A 590 -24.06 -5.81 -34.91
C ASN A 590 -23.90 -4.29 -34.69
N SER A 591 -23.80 -3.84 -33.44
CA SER A 591 -23.78 -2.41 -33.13
C SER A 591 -22.41 -1.79 -33.36
N SER A 592 -22.35 -0.75 -34.20
CA SER A 592 -21.13 0.01 -34.50
C SER A 592 -20.52 0.71 -33.27
N LEU A 593 -21.30 0.89 -32.21
CA LEU A 593 -20.84 1.47 -30.94
C LEU A 593 -19.96 0.50 -30.14
N VAL A 594 -20.12 -0.82 -30.31
CA VAL A 594 -19.36 -1.83 -29.57
C VAL A 594 -17.86 -1.69 -29.82
N GLY A 595 -17.46 -1.48 -31.08
CA GLY A 595 -16.06 -1.24 -31.42
C GLY A 595 -15.47 -0.02 -30.71
N ARG A 596 -16.23 1.07 -30.56
CA ARG A 596 -15.78 2.25 -29.82
C ARG A 596 -15.55 1.93 -28.35
N TYR A 597 -16.47 1.20 -27.70
CA TYR A 597 -16.33 0.84 -26.30
C TYR A 597 -15.20 -0.17 -26.05
N TRP A 598 -14.96 -1.09 -26.98
CA TRP A 598 -13.83 -2.02 -26.91
C TRP A 598 -12.49 -1.28 -27.00
N ILE A 599 -12.39 -0.30 -27.90
CA ILE A 599 -11.21 0.58 -28.00
C ILE A 599 -11.01 1.33 -26.69
N ILE A 600 -12.06 1.96 -26.15
CA ILE A 600 -12.00 2.71 -24.89
C ILE A 600 -11.55 1.80 -23.74
N GLY A 601 -12.19 0.66 -23.55
CA GLY A 601 -11.87 -0.28 -22.46
C GLY A 601 -10.44 -0.81 -22.56
N THR A 602 -10.03 -1.25 -23.75
CA THR A 602 -8.67 -1.75 -24.01
C THR A 602 -7.63 -0.65 -23.78
N THR A 603 -7.86 0.55 -24.30
CA THR A 603 -6.94 1.68 -24.17
C THR A 603 -6.74 2.08 -22.72
N ILE A 604 -7.82 2.16 -21.93
CA ILE A 604 -7.75 2.51 -20.50
C ILE A 604 -6.90 1.49 -19.74
N SER A 605 -7.21 0.19 -19.85
CA SER A 605 -6.51 -0.84 -19.09
C SER A 605 -5.04 -0.97 -19.53
N CYS A 606 -4.77 -0.98 -20.84
CA CYS A 606 -3.40 -1.09 -21.36
C CYS A 606 -2.56 0.14 -21.00
N SER A 607 -3.12 1.35 -21.07
CA SER A 607 -2.41 2.58 -20.71
C SER A 607 -2.08 2.60 -19.22
N LEU A 608 -3.04 2.29 -18.35
CA LEU A 608 -2.82 2.27 -16.90
C LEU A 608 -1.85 1.17 -16.49
N MET A 609 -1.94 -0.01 -17.10
CA MET A 609 -0.97 -1.08 -16.88
C MET A 609 0.43 -0.67 -17.33
N GLY A 610 0.56 -0.10 -18.53
CA GLY A 610 1.83 0.38 -19.07
C GLY A 610 2.45 1.45 -18.18
N ILE A 611 1.67 2.45 -17.77
CA ILE A 611 2.11 3.50 -16.84
C ILE A 611 2.56 2.88 -15.51
N GLY A 612 1.79 1.95 -14.95
CA GLY A 612 2.13 1.26 -13.70
C GLY A 612 3.44 0.47 -13.81
N MET A 613 3.61 -0.31 -14.87
CA MET A 613 4.85 -1.06 -15.13
C MET A 613 6.04 -0.13 -15.34
N ILE A 614 5.90 0.93 -16.16
CA ILE A 614 6.96 1.91 -16.40
C ILE A 614 7.37 2.60 -15.10
N TYR A 615 6.41 3.00 -14.27
CA TYR A 615 6.69 3.59 -12.96
C TYR A 615 7.53 2.66 -12.07
N ILE A 616 7.17 1.38 -11.98
CA ILE A 616 7.90 0.39 -11.19
C ILE A 616 9.32 0.19 -11.72
N LEU A 617 9.48 0.10 -13.04
CA LEU A 617 10.80 -0.03 -13.67
C LEU A 617 11.68 1.19 -13.40
N ILE A 618 11.10 2.39 -13.47
CA ILE A 618 11.80 3.63 -13.13
C ILE A 618 12.25 3.61 -11.67
N GLU A 619 11.37 3.27 -10.73
CA GLU A 619 11.72 3.18 -9.31
C GLU A 619 12.81 2.15 -9.05
N TRP A 620 12.71 0.97 -9.67
CA TRP A 620 13.74 -0.05 -9.58
C TRP A 620 15.10 0.43 -10.12
N CYS A 621 15.13 1.06 -11.30
CA CYS A 621 16.36 1.60 -11.88
C CYS A 621 16.98 2.70 -11.02
N LEU A 622 16.16 3.60 -10.46
CA LEU A 622 16.63 4.69 -9.59
C LEU A 622 17.25 4.19 -8.29
N GLN A 623 16.77 3.05 -7.78
CA GLN A 623 17.20 2.46 -6.51
C GLN A 623 18.30 1.39 -6.69
N SER A 624 18.53 0.93 -7.92
CA SER A 624 19.43 -0.18 -8.25
C SER A 624 20.85 -0.03 -7.68
N HIS A 625 21.40 1.18 -7.70
CA HIS A 625 22.76 1.48 -7.22
C HIS A 625 22.99 1.16 -5.72
N LEU A 626 21.94 1.12 -4.89
CA LEU A 626 22.07 0.68 -3.49
C LEU A 626 22.24 -0.83 -3.38
N SER A 627 21.65 -1.56 -4.32
CA SER A 627 21.52 -3.02 -4.32
C SER A 627 22.63 -3.73 -5.08
N THR A 628 23.35 -3.03 -5.96
CA THR A 628 24.46 -3.57 -6.73
C THR A 628 25.64 -3.92 -5.83
N GLU A 629 26.10 -5.17 -5.91
CA GLU A 629 27.22 -5.71 -5.12
C GLU A 629 28.55 -5.06 -5.49
N ASP A 630 28.89 -5.07 -6.78
CA ASP A 630 30.10 -4.45 -7.32
C ASP A 630 30.02 -2.94 -7.14
N TYR A 631 31.05 -2.37 -6.50
CA TYR A 631 31.10 -0.96 -6.19
C TYR A 631 31.20 -0.08 -7.45
N ALA A 632 32.01 -0.46 -8.43
CA ALA A 632 32.17 0.30 -9.66
C ALA A 632 30.87 0.32 -10.47
N ASP A 633 30.18 -0.83 -10.56
CA ASP A 633 28.88 -0.93 -11.22
C ASP A 633 27.81 -0.10 -10.51
N ALA A 634 27.79 -0.15 -9.17
CA ALA A 634 26.89 0.67 -8.38
C ALA A 634 27.11 2.17 -8.66
N MET A 635 28.36 2.60 -8.79
CA MET A 635 28.70 3.99 -9.05
C MET A 635 28.32 4.44 -10.45
N ARG A 636 28.54 3.59 -11.46
CA ARG A 636 28.01 3.82 -12.82
C ARG A 636 26.48 3.92 -12.81
N GLY A 637 25.81 3.04 -12.06
CA GLY A 637 24.37 3.07 -11.84
C GLY A 637 23.89 4.38 -11.22
N LEU A 638 24.59 4.89 -10.20
CA LEU A 638 24.28 6.16 -9.55
C LEU A 638 24.42 7.35 -10.52
N GLN A 639 25.50 7.39 -11.31
CA GLN A 639 25.69 8.43 -12.34
C GLN A 639 24.58 8.41 -13.39
N ASN A 640 24.16 7.21 -13.83
CA ASN A 640 23.06 7.06 -14.76
C ASN A 640 21.73 7.51 -14.14
N ALA A 641 21.47 7.17 -12.87
CA ALA A 641 20.30 7.63 -12.15
C ALA A 641 20.27 9.16 -12.02
N ARG A 642 21.43 9.81 -11.77
CA ARG A 642 21.58 11.28 -11.76
C ARG A 642 21.23 11.91 -13.10
N ARG A 643 21.80 11.39 -14.20
CA ARG A 643 21.49 11.85 -15.56
C ARG A 643 20.00 11.71 -15.86
N PHE A 644 19.42 10.56 -15.54
CA PHE A 644 18.00 10.32 -15.72
C PHE A 644 17.13 11.28 -14.90
N ARG A 645 17.43 11.49 -13.61
CA ARG A 645 16.72 12.48 -12.76
C ARG A 645 16.82 13.89 -13.32
N ARG A 646 17.98 14.28 -13.88
CA ARG A 646 18.16 15.57 -14.54
C ARG A 646 17.26 15.71 -15.76
N TYR A 647 17.23 14.71 -16.64
CA TYR A 647 16.40 14.74 -17.85
C TYR A 647 14.89 14.70 -17.53
N THR A 648 14.49 13.95 -16.51
CA THR A 648 13.09 13.80 -16.09
C THR A 648 12.65 14.83 -15.06
N TYR A 649 13.51 15.78 -14.68
CA TYR A 649 13.18 16.79 -13.68
C TYR A 649 11.96 17.62 -14.10
N TRP A 650 11.92 18.03 -15.37
CA TRP A 650 10.84 18.85 -15.92
C TRP A 650 9.49 18.13 -15.93
N SER A 651 9.46 16.83 -16.25
CA SER A 651 8.22 16.05 -16.26
C SER A 651 7.66 15.78 -14.86
N ARG A 652 8.50 15.83 -13.82
CA ARG A 652 8.11 15.65 -12.41
C ARG A 652 7.66 16.94 -11.73
N TYR A 653 7.92 18.09 -12.35
CA TYR A 653 7.56 19.39 -11.82
C TYR A 653 6.03 19.57 -11.64
N PRO A 654 5.16 19.22 -12.62
CA PRO A 654 3.72 19.33 -12.46
C PRO A 654 3.17 18.48 -11.31
N ALA A 655 3.67 17.24 -11.16
CA ALA A 655 3.27 16.37 -10.06
C ALA A 655 3.68 16.94 -8.69
N SER A 656 4.85 17.58 -8.62
CA SER A 656 5.32 18.25 -7.40
C SER A 656 4.43 19.45 -7.05
N ILE A 657 3.99 20.24 -8.05
CA ILE A 657 3.01 21.32 -7.86
C ILE A 657 1.66 20.78 -7.41
N LEU A 658 1.17 19.70 -8.01
CA LEU A 658 -0.09 19.06 -7.63
C LEU A 658 -0.06 18.64 -6.15
N VAL A 659 1.02 17.99 -5.72
CA VAL A 659 1.20 17.59 -4.31
C VAL A 659 1.25 18.80 -3.38
N LEU A 660 1.92 19.89 -3.77
CA LEU A 660 1.91 21.13 -3.01
C LEU A 660 0.49 21.73 -2.92
N GLY A 661 -0.27 21.71 -4.01
CA GLY A 661 -1.65 22.14 -4.05
C GLY A 661 -2.55 21.32 -3.12
N ILE A 662 -2.48 19.98 -3.19
CA ILE A 662 -3.22 19.07 -2.30
C ILE A 662 -2.85 19.31 -0.84
N ASN A 663 -1.55 19.45 -0.53
CA ASN A 663 -1.10 19.76 0.82
C ASN A 663 -1.65 21.11 1.31
N HIS A 664 -1.73 22.11 0.43
CA HIS A 664 -2.29 23.41 0.79
C HIS A 664 -3.80 23.31 1.09
N VAL A 665 -4.55 22.57 0.27
CA VAL A 665 -5.98 22.29 0.51
C VAL A 665 -6.18 21.53 1.82
N MET A 666 -5.38 20.49 2.08
CA MET A 666 -5.45 19.73 3.33
C MET A 666 -5.11 20.57 4.57
N ASN A 667 -4.13 21.47 4.45
CA ASN A 667 -3.77 22.40 5.52
C ASN A 667 -4.89 23.45 5.72
N ALA A 668 -5.49 23.96 4.65
CA ALA A 668 -6.62 24.88 4.70
C ALA A 668 -7.86 24.24 5.37
N LEU A 669 -8.07 22.95 5.14
CA LEU A 669 -9.11 22.15 5.81
C LEU A 669 -8.81 21.86 7.30
N ARG A 670 -7.75 22.44 7.88
CA ARG A 670 -7.30 22.24 9.29
C ARG A 670 -7.13 20.77 9.70
N MET A 671 -7.02 19.85 8.74
CA MET A 671 -6.77 18.43 9.01
C MET A 671 -5.34 18.16 9.49
N ARG A 672 -4.44 19.15 9.39
CA ARG A 672 -3.04 19.04 9.80
C ARG A 672 -2.67 20.17 10.76
N GLY A 673 -2.78 19.91 12.06
CA GLY A 673 -2.16 20.73 13.11
C GLY A 673 -0.71 20.29 13.30
N GLY A 674 0.22 20.77 12.48
CA GLY A 674 1.63 20.42 12.63
C GLY A 674 2.56 21.24 11.75
N SER A 675 3.67 21.71 12.35
CA SER A 675 4.72 22.56 11.77
C SER A 675 5.09 22.20 10.33
N GLN A 676 5.39 23.21 9.51
CA GLN A 676 5.93 23.07 8.15
C GLN A 676 7.05 22.02 8.12
N HIS A 677 6.78 20.86 7.50
CA HIS A 677 7.80 19.84 7.30
C HIS A 677 8.66 20.26 6.10
N ARG A 678 9.94 20.52 6.34
CA ARG A 678 10.94 20.70 5.28
C ARG A 678 11.21 19.32 4.68
N ALA A 679 10.96 19.17 3.37
CA ALA A 679 11.21 17.93 2.64
C ALA A 679 12.43 18.10 1.74
N LEU A 680 13.33 17.12 1.73
CA LEU A 680 14.45 17.07 0.82
C LEU A 680 13.92 16.84 -0.60
N LEU A 681 14.11 17.84 -1.46
CA LEU A 681 13.86 17.73 -2.88
C LEU A 681 15.18 17.46 -3.59
N TRP A 682 15.11 16.61 -4.63
CA TRP A 682 16.27 16.39 -5.47
C TRP A 682 16.66 17.71 -6.15
N THR A 683 17.90 18.13 -6.00
CA THR A 683 18.49 19.28 -6.69
C THR A 683 19.85 18.90 -7.27
N LYS A 684 20.27 19.60 -8.32
CA LYS A 684 21.63 19.53 -8.85
C LYS A 684 22.59 20.37 -7.99
N ASP A 685 22.11 21.52 -7.50
CA ASP A 685 22.94 22.54 -6.88
C ASP A 685 23.37 22.14 -5.47
N SER A 686 24.63 22.40 -5.14
CA SER A 686 25.26 22.06 -3.86
C SER A 686 24.90 23.02 -2.72
N GLN A 687 24.40 24.22 -3.02
CA GLN A 687 23.97 25.20 -2.01
C GLN A 687 22.44 25.28 -2.02
N TYR A 688 21.80 24.55 -1.11
CA TYR A 688 20.37 24.71 -0.89
C TYR A 688 20.12 25.90 0.03
N GLN A 689 19.90 27.09 -0.53
CA GLN A 689 19.13 28.14 0.14
C GLN A 689 17.72 28.12 -0.44
N PRO A 690 16.66 27.87 0.35
CA PRO A 690 15.29 27.87 -0.15
C PRO A 690 14.84 29.30 -0.48
N LYS A 691 15.24 29.83 -1.64
CA LYS A 691 14.73 31.12 -2.17
C LYS A 691 13.19 31.10 -2.32
N VAL A 692 12.61 29.92 -2.57
CA VAL A 692 11.16 29.75 -2.75
C VAL A 692 10.40 29.95 -1.43
N GLY A 693 10.96 29.48 -0.31
CA GLY A 693 10.39 29.70 1.02
C GLY A 693 10.42 31.17 1.41
N GLU A 694 11.52 31.86 1.12
CA GLU A 694 11.68 33.30 1.38
C GLU A 694 10.76 34.16 0.49
N THR A 695 10.55 33.75 -0.76
CA THR A 695 9.65 34.44 -1.70
C THR A 695 8.19 34.24 -1.30
N LEU A 696 7.79 33.03 -0.90
CA LEU A 696 6.44 32.76 -0.39
C LEU A 696 6.20 33.38 0.99
N LEU A 697 7.22 33.46 1.86
CA LEU A 697 7.14 34.21 3.12
C LEU A 697 7.01 35.70 2.87
N ARG A 698 7.72 36.27 1.88
CA ARG A 698 7.53 37.67 1.44
C ARG A 698 6.15 37.92 0.84
N ILE A 699 5.60 36.97 0.09
CA ILE A 699 4.23 37.07 -0.45
C ILE A 699 3.20 36.95 0.67
N SER A 700 3.38 36.01 1.61
CA SER A 700 2.52 35.82 2.78
C SER A 700 2.53 37.04 3.72
N THR A 701 3.72 37.57 4.03
CA THR A 701 3.86 38.81 4.82
C THR A 701 3.35 40.04 4.08
N ARG A 702 3.38 40.08 2.74
CA ARG A 702 2.70 41.12 1.95
C ARG A 702 1.18 40.94 1.95
N MET A 703 0.66 39.72 1.90
CA MET A 703 -0.79 39.46 1.97
C MET A 703 -1.36 39.74 3.37
N HIS A 704 -0.60 39.51 4.45
CA HIS A 704 -0.99 39.89 5.81
C HIS A 704 -0.83 41.39 6.11
N ARG A 705 -0.21 42.16 5.21
CA ARG A 705 -0.09 43.63 5.30
C ARG A 705 -1.03 44.38 4.35
N LEU A 706 -1.98 43.70 3.70
CA LEU A 706 -3.08 44.41 3.06
C LEU A 706 -3.95 45.01 4.18
N PRO A 707 -4.11 46.34 4.26
CA PRO A 707 -5.06 46.92 5.18
C PRO A 707 -6.43 46.42 4.75
N LEU A 708 -7.14 45.78 5.69
CA LEU A 708 -8.58 45.61 5.61
C LEU A 708 -9.16 47.01 5.42
N GLN A 709 -9.72 47.22 4.23
CA GLN A 709 -10.43 48.41 3.84
C GLN A 709 -11.55 48.65 4.87
N GLU A 710 -11.40 49.70 5.67
CA GLU A 710 -12.43 50.21 6.55
C GLU A 710 -13.71 50.45 5.74
N GLU A 711 -14.82 49.93 6.26
CA GLU A 711 -16.17 50.21 5.78
C GLU A 711 -16.40 51.73 5.86
N SER A 712 -16.54 52.36 4.70
CA SER A 712 -16.99 53.74 4.55
C SER A 712 -18.44 53.85 5.02
N GLY A 713 -18.62 54.32 6.26
CA GLY A 713 -19.86 54.87 6.77
C GLY A 713 -20.21 56.17 6.04
N MET A 714 -21.53 56.38 5.90
CA MET A 714 -22.18 57.49 5.21
C MET A 714 -21.66 58.88 5.63
N ASP A 715 -21.34 59.70 4.64
CA ASP A 715 -21.25 61.14 4.78
C ASP A 715 -22.66 61.76 4.83
N GLY A 716 -22.89 62.51 5.90
CA GLY A 716 -23.94 63.54 6.01
C GLY A 716 -23.30 64.78 6.63
N GLU A 717 -23.02 65.76 5.77
CA GLU A 717 -23.00 67.21 6.00
C GLU A 717 -22.60 67.77 7.38
N ALA A 718 -21.48 68.51 7.39
CA ALA A 718 -21.44 69.98 7.54
C ALA A 718 -20.37 70.52 8.51
N THR A 719 -19.66 71.52 7.99
CA THR A 719 -19.12 72.71 8.65
C THR A 719 -17.87 72.64 9.54
N ASN A 720 -16.83 73.29 9.00
CA ASN A 720 -16.10 74.46 9.54
C ASN A 720 -14.84 74.29 10.39
N LEU A 721 -13.86 75.15 10.00
CA LEU A 721 -12.76 75.75 10.78
C LEU A 721 -11.72 74.74 11.34
N GLY A 722 -10.43 74.79 11.04
CA GLY A 722 -9.53 75.85 10.61
C GLY A 722 -8.14 75.57 11.25
N PHE A 723 -7.06 76.11 10.67
CA PHE A 723 -5.71 76.29 11.29
C PHE A 723 -4.97 75.00 11.77
N VAL A 724 -3.65 74.84 11.72
CA VAL A 724 -2.50 75.58 11.19
C VAL A 724 -1.31 74.59 11.14
N ASP A 725 -0.33 74.96 10.31
CA ASP A 725 1.08 74.56 10.17
C ASP A 725 1.76 73.63 11.22
N GLU A 726 2.68 72.79 10.72
CA GLU A 726 4.14 72.91 10.89
C GLU A 726 4.80 71.52 10.72
N VAL A 727 5.58 71.27 9.66
CA VAL A 727 7.00 71.65 9.45
C VAL A 727 7.98 70.54 9.85
N LYS A 728 8.58 70.01 8.79
CA LYS A 728 10.02 69.71 8.59
C LYS A 728 10.71 68.47 9.17
N ASN A 729 11.53 67.97 8.24
CA ASN A 729 12.93 67.57 8.32
C ASN A 729 13.22 66.10 8.59
N GLU A 730 13.72 65.41 7.56
CA GLU A 730 15.15 65.15 7.27
C GLU A 730 15.67 64.06 8.21
N GLY A 731 16.12 62.89 7.77
CA GLY A 731 16.96 62.62 6.62
C GLY A 731 18.29 62.09 7.16
N VAL A 732 18.53 60.77 7.02
CA VAL A 732 19.81 60.09 6.71
C VAL A 732 19.46 58.73 6.13
#